data_AF-A0A5J4VBR9-F1
#
_entry.id   AF-A0A5J4VBR9-F1
#
_cell.length_a   1.000
_cell.length_b   1.000
_cell.length_c   1.000
_cell.angle_alpha   90.00
_cell.angle_beta   90.00
_cell.angle_gamma   90.00
#
_symmetry.space_group_name_H-M   'P 1'
#
loop_
_entity.id
_entity.type
_entity.pdbx_description
1 polymer ?
#
loop_
_entity_poly.entity_id
_entity_poly.type
_entity_poly.pdbx_seq_one_letter_code
_entity_poly.pdbx_strand_id
1 'polypeptide(L)'
;MFVILALASLSFGFPLNFGKTYSSTHGNTTAHVSSPTFGSDHLVSKSQQFISLEKDSSKLHSAQTGKLLQKPTNDECSLTVGAGGNYNSVADALVIPCESSGYKITLLNATHVENLVVDQESTILIKGANSEGPYTQWTSNIVGENSYIIELKNGYLIIQFVDFQFVQTTHFATPTNGLIYARSTSQPYPSITIEHCNFRGLGNEQGSQQTNTMIEISGGYSLVVDECTFSSAKSQNAVIKAVDYIQFSVSNSNFTDINGVGSTGAIEVYTGTGAQWDILIQGNIFDNCVGAKYGAIKVDTGGATTTRYLQIITNQIKNCAGSNTGGIYINYAEFGAFDLGVNTFQDNSIISSQSYFGCDAHIVKASKADVSDLVYYYKDKTQGSKSNQLKSIFVEILEGTNQAYFSLRTISNQCWDASIEPEYFAGCICTAQGHPSQCTCPEEDPDYQQDKCDFYKLPTCSGNSEPTGGCRCDGTNYPSYCLCPLDDLDTTYTQTQCQEEKEKQIPPVKCTGIDDKPNCICTLDNHPTDCTCPDDDPDYLLAQCQEDKQEVIPPVMCTGIDDKPDCICTLEIHPTDCTCQVDLPDYSQAQCLEDKYPVTPDKCDPITATTPEVDCACPTDAAQLELDPRKDTICKPSTGKEASGSIRAIMNMIIAVVLIPALALIF
;
A
#
# COMPACT_ATOMS: atom_id res chain seq x y z
N MET A 1 -40.38 -18.74 -5.43
CA MET A 1 -41.56 -18.17 -4.75
C MET A 1 -41.13 -16.80 -4.26
N PHE A 2 -41.82 -15.77 -4.74
CA PHE A 2 -41.50 -14.34 -4.63
C PHE A 2 -41.37 -13.84 -3.19
N VAL A 3 -40.38 -12.98 -2.91
CA VAL A 3 -40.52 -11.89 -1.94
C VAL A 3 -39.91 -10.63 -2.55
N ILE A 4 -40.72 -9.58 -2.54
CA ILE A 4 -40.62 -8.33 -3.30
C ILE A 4 -40.06 -7.20 -2.40
N LEU A 5 -39.32 -6.31 -3.05
CA LEU A 5 -38.94 -4.93 -2.69
C LEU A 5 -39.91 -4.17 -1.76
N ALA A 6 -39.33 -3.41 -0.82
CA ALA A 6 -39.84 -2.09 -0.43
C ALA A 6 -38.72 -1.26 0.23
N LEU A 7 -38.05 -0.41 -0.54
CA LEU A 7 -37.32 0.75 -0.01
C LEU A 7 -37.67 1.95 -0.88
N ALA A 8 -38.67 2.69 -0.42
CA ALA A 8 -39.06 3.98 -0.96
C ALA A 8 -38.31 5.07 -0.20
N SER A 9 -37.52 5.85 -0.96
CA SER A 9 -37.42 7.30 -0.90
C SER A 9 -37.53 7.99 0.48
N LEU A 10 -36.37 8.33 1.06
CA LEU A 10 -36.23 9.50 1.94
C LEU A 10 -35.50 10.59 1.15
N SER A 11 -36.27 11.52 0.58
CA SER A 11 -35.77 12.72 -0.05
C SER A 11 -35.67 13.83 1.00
N PHE A 12 -34.46 14.20 1.38
CA PHE A 12 -34.21 15.44 2.10
C PHE A 12 -34.16 16.59 1.09
N GLY A 13 -35.24 17.36 1.01
CA GLY A 13 -35.29 18.58 0.21
C GLY A 13 -34.57 19.72 0.92
N PHE A 14 -33.51 20.24 0.29
CA PHE A 14 -32.96 21.57 0.59
C PHE A 14 -33.48 22.58 -0.45
N PRO A 15 -33.94 23.78 -0.05
CA PRO A 15 -34.37 24.79 -1.01
C PRO A 15 -33.16 25.57 -1.55
N LEU A 16 -32.83 25.35 -2.82
CA LEU A 16 -31.95 26.25 -3.57
C LEU A 16 -32.77 27.46 -4.04
N ASN A 17 -32.46 28.62 -3.47
CA ASN A 17 -33.09 29.90 -3.77
C ASN A 17 -32.33 30.57 -4.93
N PHE A 18 -32.89 30.52 -6.14
CA PHE A 18 -32.30 31.22 -7.29
C PHE A 18 -32.61 32.72 -7.19
N GLY A 19 -31.58 33.51 -6.90
CA GLY A 19 -31.63 34.96 -6.93
C GLY A 19 -31.91 35.48 -8.35
N LYS A 20 -32.93 36.34 -8.46
CA LYS A 20 -33.33 37.04 -9.68
C LYS A 20 -32.18 37.88 -10.25
N THR A 21 -32.00 37.81 -11.56
CA THR A 21 -31.15 38.69 -12.36
C THR A 21 -31.68 40.13 -12.33
N TYR A 22 -30.81 41.07 -11.95
CA TYR A 22 -31.05 42.50 -12.15
C TYR A 22 -30.81 42.86 -13.62
N SER A 23 -31.85 43.39 -14.25
CA SER A 23 -31.77 44.09 -15.53
C SER A 23 -31.11 45.45 -15.32
N SER A 24 -30.02 45.74 -16.03
CA SER A 24 -29.54 47.11 -16.21
C SER A 24 -29.55 47.47 -17.70
N THR A 25 -30.27 48.55 -17.96
CA THR A 25 -30.54 49.20 -19.22
C THR A 25 -29.33 49.95 -19.78
N HIS A 26 -29.33 50.05 -21.12
CA HIS A 26 -28.45 50.81 -22.02
C HIS A 26 -27.80 52.09 -21.51
N GLY A 27 -26.55 52.29 -21.96
CA GLY A 27 -25.96 53.59 -22.26
C GLY A 27 -25.16 53.53 -23.56
N ASN A 28 -25.66 54.17 -24.62
CA ASN A 28 -24.98 54.41 -25.89
C ASN A 28 -23.82 55.38 -25.72
N THR A 29 -22.64 55.13 -26.32
CA THR A 29 -21.78 56.21 -26.83
C THR A 29 -20.95 55.75 -28.04
N THR A 30 -20.71 56.72 -28.91
CA THR A 30 -20.37 56.73 -30.33
C THR A 30 -18.94 56.36 -30.75
N ALA A 31 -18.87 55.86 -31.97
CA ALA A 31 -17.78 55.74 -32.95
C ALA A 31 -16.48 56.54 -32.78
N HIS A 32 -15.36 55.90 -33.16
CA HIS A 32 -14.32 56.55 -33.94
C HIS A 32 -13.67 55.58 -34.95
N VAL A 33 -13.58 56.03 -36.20
CA VAL A 33 -12.94 55.39 -37.36
C VAL A 33 -11.52 55.94 -37.49
N SER A 34 -10.55 55.05 -37.76
CA SER A 34 -9.39 55.36 -38.64
C SER A 34 -8.61 54.08 -39.00
N SER A 35 -8.20 54.01 -40.27
CA SER A 35 -7.72 52.84 -41.03
C SER A 35 -6.16 52.73 -41.04
N PRO A 36 -5.49 52.01 -41.99
CA PRO A 36 -4.66 50.84 -41.68
C PRO A 36 -3.18 51.02 -42.10
N THR A 37 -2.37 49.96 -41.92
CA THR A 37 -1.24 49.46 -42.76
C THR A 37 -0.02 49.05 -41.95
N PHE A 38 0.42 47.80 -42.10
CA PHE A 38 1.76 47.43 -42.60
C PHE A 38 1.76 45.92 -42.89
N GLY A 39 2.17 45.56 -44.10
CA GLY A 39 2.32 44.17 -44.54
C GLY A 39 3.76 43.68 -44.45
N SER A 40 3.91 42.36 -44.48
CA SER A 40 5.05 41.69 -45.12
C SER A 40 4.64 40.30 -45.56
N ASP A 41 4.90 40.03 -46.85
CA ASP A 41 4.52 38.85 -47.61
C ASP A 41 5.39 37.61 -47.34
N HIS A 42 4.79 36.48 -47.78
CA HIS A 42 5.39 35.24 -48.29
C HIS A 42 6.01 34.20 -47.34
N LEU A 43 5.30 33.07 -47.21
CA LEU A 43 5.75 31.79 -47.79
C LEU A 43 4.55 30.86 -48.02
N VAL A 44 4.35 30.54 -49.30
CA VAL A 44 3.32 29.62 -49.81
C VAL A 44 3.80 28.19 -49.61
N SER A 45 3.02 27.38 -48.89
CA SER A 45 3.01 25.92 -49.01
C SER A 45 1.56 25.46 -49.16
N LYS A 46 1.32 24.60 -50.15
CA LYS A 46 0.03 24.25 -50.73
C LYS A 46 -0.99 23.79 -49.67
N SER A 47 -2.04 24.58 -49.45
CA SER A 47 -3.21 24.18 -48.67
C SER A 47 -4.26 23.49 -49.55
N GLN A 48 -4.81 22.42 -49.02
CA GLN A 48 -5.89 21.60 -49.53
C GLN A 48 -7.17 22.42 -49.79
N GLN A 49 -8.02 21.91 -50.67
CA GLN A 49 -9.34 22.43 -50.96
C GLN A 49 -10.24 22.32 -49.71
N PHE A 50 -10.45 23.45 -49.03
CA PHE A 50 -11.54 23.61 -48.08
C PHE A 50 -12.86 23.77 -48.84
N ILE A 51 -13.85 22.93 -48.56
CA ILE A 51 -15.24 23.26 -48.86
C ILE A 51 -15.70 24.19 -47.73
N SER A 52 -15.58 25.49 -47.97
CA SER A 52 -16.21 26.51 -47.15
C SER A 52 -17.71 26.53 -47.47
N LEU A 53 -18.57 26.47 -46.44
CA LEU A 53 -20.04 26.47 -46.57
C LEU A 53 -20.62 27.72 -47.27
N GLU A 54 -19.83 28.77 -47.50
CA GLU A 54 -20.32 30.00 -48.16
C GLU A 54 -20.24 29.99 -49.70
N LYS A 55 -19.48 29.11 -50.36
CA LYS A 55 -19.16 29.31 -51.79
C LYS A 55 -19.85 28.42 -52.82
N ASP A 56 -20.69 27.46 -52.42
CA ASP A 56 -21.34 26.54 -53.37
C ASP A 56 -22.84 26.29 -53.14
N SER A 57 -23.54 27.22 -52.47
CA SER A 57 -25.02 27.21 -52.34
C SER A 57 -25.74 27.06 -53.70
N SER A 58 -25.15 27.60 -54.77
CA SER A 58 -25.71 27.55 -56.13
C SER A 58 -25.56 26.22 -56.87
N LYS A 59 -24.69 25.30 -56.43
CA LYS A 59 -24.51 23.99 -57.10
C LYS A 59 -25.24 22.83 -56.41
N LEU A 60 -25.58 22.97 -55.13
CA LEU A 60 -26.30 21.93 -54.37
C LEU A 60 -27.80 21.86 -54.70
N HIS A 61 -28.37 22.94 -55.29
CA HIS A 61 -29.80 23.01 -55.64
C HIS A 61 -30.22 22.12 -56.84
N SER A 62 -29.29 21.45 -57.53
CA SER A 62 -29.64 20.67 -58.74
C SER A 62 -29.71 19.14 -58.56
N ALA A 63 -29.47 18.59 -57.36
CA ALA A 63 -29.38 17.13 -57.16
C ALA A 63 -30.35 16.51 -56.14
N GLN A 64 -31.30 17.25 -55.56
CA GLN A 64 -32.32 16.68 -54.66
C GLN A 64 -33.73 17.26 -54.88
N THR A 65 -34.20 17.25 -56.12
CA THR A 65 -35.65 17.31 -56.40
C THR A 65 -36.25 15.92 -56.18
N GLY A 66 -36.62 15.60 -54.95
CA GLY A 66 -37.19 14.27 -54.67
C GLY A 66 -37.70 13.97 -53.26
N LYS A 67 -37.72 14.93 -52.32
CA LYS A 67 -38.52 14.82 -51.08
C LYS A 67 -38.55 16.15 -50.32
N LEU A 68 -39.16 17.18 -50.91
CA LEU A 68 -39.62 18.34 -50.12
C LEU A 68 -40.81 17.87 -49.27
N LEU A 69 -40.51 17.30 -48.10
CA LEU A 69 -41.49 17.17 -47.03
C LEU A 69 -41.75 18.57 -46.48
N GLN A 70 -42.99 19.02 -46.62
CA GLN A 70 -43.49 20.28 -46.09
C GLN A 70 -43.23 20.35 -44.57
N LYS A 71 -42.74 21.51 -44.15
CA LYS A 71 -42.46 21.93 -42.77
C LYS A 71 -43.74 21.84 -41.92
N PRO A 72 -43.81 20.98 -40.88
CA PRO A 72 -44.82 21.16 -39.84
C PRO A 72 -44.41 22.38 -39.01
N THR A 73 -45.21 23.43 -39.07
CA THR A 73 -45.14 24.54 -38.13
C THR A 73 -45.49 24.03 -36.72
N ASN A 74 -44.56 24.20 -35.78
CA ASN A 74 -44.65 23.93 -34.33
C ASN A 74 -44.27 22.55 -33.77
N ASP A 75 -43.73 21.62 -34.57
CA ASP A 75 -43.15 20.39 -34.01
C ASP A 75 -41.65 20.53 -33.74
N GLU A 76 -41.20 19.96 -32.62
CA GLU A 76 -39.80 19.87 -32.24
C GLU A 76 -38.97 19.30 -33.40
N CYS A 77 -37.91 20.01 -33.81
CA CYS A 77 -37.06 19.65 -34.95
C CYS A 77 -36.30 18.35 -34.71
N SER A 78 -37.01 17.24 -34.94
CA SER A 78 -36.56 15.88 -34.71
C SER A 78 -36.21 15.24 -36.05
N LEU A 79 -34.93 14.98 -36.24
CA LEU A 79 -34.35 14.50 -37.48
C LEU A 79 -33.67 13.15 -37.25
N THR A 80 -33.66 12.31 -38.27
CA THR A 80 -32.97 11.02 -38.24
C THR A 80 -31.86 10.98 -39.29
N VAL A 81 -30.71 10.43 -38.92
CA VAL A 81 -29.51 10.35 -39.76
C VAL A 81 -29.10 8.89 -39.92
N GLY A 82 -28.86 8.45 -41.16
CA GLY A 82 -28.44 7.09 -41.49
C GLY A 82 -29.39 6.38 -42.47
N ALA A 83 -29.20 5.08 -42.64
CA ALA A 83 -29.97 4.28 -43.59
C ALA A 83 -31.46 4.29 -43.23
N GLY A 84 -32.30 4.80 -44.12
CA GLY A 84 -33.75 4.95 -43.89
C GLY A 84 -34.14 6.20 -43.10
N GLY A 85 -33.19 7.06 -42.73
CA GLY A 85 -33.42 8.32 -42.05
C GLY A 85 -33.82 9.47 -42.97
N ASN A 86 -33.99 10.67 -42.38
CA ASN A 86 -34.26 11.91 -43.10
C ASN A 86 -33.03 12.39 -43.89
N TYR A 87 -31.84 12.17 -43.35
CA TYR A 87 -30.56 12.63 -43.92
C TYR A 87 -29.50 11.53 -43.86
N ASN A 88 -28.44 11.70 -44.65
CA ASN A 88 -27.30 10.76 -44.67
C ASN A 88 -26.19 11.16 -43.68
N SER A 89 -26.11 12.43 -43.30
CA SER A 89 -25.13 12.97 -42.36
C SER A 89 -25.78 13.95 -41.38
N VAL A 90 -25.12 14.19 -40.25
CA VAL A 90 -25.50 15.22 -39.28
C VAL A 90 -25.33 16.60 -39.90
N ALA A 91 -24.24 16.83 -40.65
CA ALA A 91 -24.01 18.08 -41.35
C ALA A 91 -25.19 18.44 -42.29
N ASP A 92 -25.69 17.48 -43.09
CA ASP A 92 -26.85 17.69 -43.96
C ASP A 92 -28.12 18.05 -43.17
N ALA A 93 -28.30 17.43 -41.99
CA ALA A 93 -29.43 17.70 -41.13
C ALA A 93 -29.38 19.12 -40.53
N LEU A 94 -28.19 19.61 -40.18
CA LEU A 94 -27.98 20.94 -39.60
C LEU A 94 -28.14 22.08 -40.61
N VAL A 95 -27.96 21.83 -41.92
CA VAL A 95 -28.22 22.83 -42.98
C VAL A 95 -29.68 23.28 -43.02
N ILE A 96 -30.60 22.45 -42.53
CA ILE A 96 -32.03 22.77 -42.54
C ILE A 96 -32.36 23.66 -41.34
N PRO A 97 -32.90 24.87 -41.54
CA PRO A 97 -33.17 25.80 -40.45
C PRO A 97 -34.30 25.30 -39.56
N CYS A 98 -34.05 25.26 -38.25
CA CYS A 98 -35.05 24.90 -37.24
C CYS A 98 -35.44 26.12 -36.39
N GLU A 99 -36.72 26.52 -36.47
CA GLU A 99 -37.16 27.89 -36.13
C GLU A 99 -37.44 28.20 -34.66
N SER A 100 -37.18 27.30 -33.69
CA SER A 100 -37.25 27.70 -32.26
C SER A 100 -36.83 26.64 -31.22
N SER A 101 -36.91 25.35 -31.50
CA SER A 101 -36.72 24.29 -30.48
C SER A 101 -35.30 23.72 -30.36
N GLY A 102 -34.36 24.19 -31.18
CA GLY A 102 -33.09 23.47 -31.40
C GLY A 102 -33.28 22.18 -32.19
N TYR A 103 -32.18 21.46 -32.41
CA TYR A 103 -32.13 20.21 -33.19
C TYR A 103 -32.15 18.99 -32.26
N LYS A 104 -32.91 17.95 -32.63
CA LYS A 104 -32.83 16.62 -32.04
C LYS A 104 -32.53 15.60 -33.12
N ILE A 105 -31.30 15.09 -33.13
CA ILE A 105 -30.79 14.20 -34.18
C ILE A 105 -30.61 12.80 -33.60
N THR A 106 -31.24 11.81 -34.22
CA THR A 106 -31.06 10.38 -33.86
C THR A 106 -30.27 9.66 -34.95
N LEU A 107 -29.15 9.04 -34.56
CA LEU A 107 -28.31 8.24 -35.44
C LEU A 107 -28.90 6.82 -35.54
N LEU A 108 -29.41 6.44 -36.72
CA LEU A 108 -30.12 5.17 -36.91
C LEU A 108 -29.18 3.99 -37.15
N ASN A 109 -27.99 4.24 -37.68
CA ASN A 109 -27.04 3.19 -38.00
C ASN A 109 -26.32 2.71 -36.74
N ALA A 110 -25.93 1.43 -36.73
CA ALA A 110 -25.03 0.90 -35.71
C ALA A 110 -23.64 1.57 -35.76
N THR A 111 -23.18 1.92 -36.96
CA THR A 111 -21.94 2.68 -37.18
C THR A 111 -22.24 3.93 -37.99
N HIS A 112 -21.78 5.07 -37.48
CA HIS A 112 -21.84 6.38 -38.12
C HIS A 112 -20.43 6.88 -38.41
N VAL A 113 -20.18 7.27 -39.67
CA VAL A 113 -18.85 7.71 -40.13
C VAL A 113 -18.98 9.15 -40.62
N GLU A 114 -18.54 10.09 -39.81
CA GLU A 114 -18.64 11.52 -40.14
C GLU A 114 -17.63 12.31 -39.32
N ASN A 115 -17.03 13.33 -39.95
CA ASN A 115 -16.30 14.39 -39.29
C ASN A 115 -17.19 15.64 -39.31
N LEU A 116 -17.65 16.08 -38.15
CA LEU A 116 -18.66 17.12 -37.99
C LEU A 116 -18.01 18.42 -37.49
N VAL A 117 -18.28 19.53 -38.18
CA VAL A 117 -17.96 20.88 -37.70
C VAL A 117 -19.27 21.60 -37.41
N VAL A 118 -19.44 22.04 -36.16
CA VAL A 118 -20.61 22.80 -35.72
C VAL A 118 -20.20 24.25 -35.48
N ASP A 119 -20.73 25.15 -36.29
CA ASP A 119 -20.49 26.59 -36.19
C ASP A 119 -21.80 27.37 -36.34
N GLN A 120 -22.76 27.04 -35.49
CA GLN A 120 -24.06 27.69 -35.48
C GLN A 120 -24.55 27.88 -34.04
N GLU A 121 -25.11 29.06 -33.76
CA GLU A 121 -25.65 29.40 -32.46
C GLU A 121 -27.02 28.71 -32.27
N SER A 122 -27.00 27.43 -31.91
CA SER A 122 -28.21 26.62 -31.71
C SER A 122 -27.97 25.55 -30.65
N THR A 123 -29.05 25.11 -30.01
CA THR A 123 -29.06 23.92 -29.17
C THR A 123 -29.21 22.69 -30.07
N ILE A 124 -28.30 21.73 -29.97
CA ILE A 124 -28.24 20.52 -30.79
C ILE A 124 -28.08 19.33 -29.87
N LEU A 125 -29.05 18.42 -29.87
CA LEU A 125 -28.96 17.10 -29.26
C LEU A 125 -28.65 16.07 -30.36
N ILE A 126 -27.58 15.31 -30.20
CA ILE A 126 -27.27 14.14 -31.04
C ILE A 126 -27.27 12.91 -30.16
N LYS A 127 -28.05 11.89 -30.54
CA LYS A 127 -28.11 10.64 -29.79
C LYS A 127 -28.01 9.41 -30.67
N GLY A 128 -27.46 8.34 -30.11
CA GLY A 128 -27.56 7.00 -30.71
C GLY A 128 -29.00 6.48 -30.74
N ALA A 129 -29.24 5.44 -31.54
CA ALA A 129 -30.57 4.84 -31.69
C ALA A 129 -31.09 4.17 -30.41
N ASN A 130 -30.20 3.57 -29.61
CA ASN A 130 -30.55 2.75 -28.45
C ASN A 130 -29.96 3.36 -27.18
N SER A 131 -30.79 3.66 -26.18
CA SER A 131 -30.37 4.13 -24.85
C SER A 131 -29.96 3.00 -23.90
N GLU A 132 -30.30 1.75 -24.23
CA GLU A 132 -29.98 0.56 -23.41
C GLU A 132 -28.80 -0.25 -23.98
N GLY A 133 -28.22 0.20 -25.09
CA GLY A 133 -27.13 -0.49 -25.78
C GLY A 133 -27.58 -1.55 -26.79
N PRO A 134 -26.70 -1.96 -27.73
CA PRO A 134 -25.41 -1.32 -28.03
C PRO A 134 -25.60 0.10 -28.57
N TYR A 135 -24.73 1.01 -28.16
CA TYR A 135 -24.73 2.41 -28.59
C TYR A 135 -24.28 2.54 -30.04
N THR A 136 -24.63 3.66 -30.68
CA THR A 136 -24.14 3.94 -32.04
C THR A 136 -22.64 4.22 -31.98
N GLN A 137 -21.85 3.47 -32.74
CA GLN A 137 -20.43 3.70 -32.89
C GLN A 137 -20.20 4.90 -33.82
N TRP A 138 -19.53 5.95 -33.34
CA TRP A 138 -19.13 7.08 -34.18
C TRP A 138 -17.61 7.07 -34.39
N THR A 139 -17.21 7.02 -35.65
CA THR A 139 -15.80 7.01 -36.08
C THR A 139 -15.52 8.07 -37.13
N SER A 140 -14.24 8.46 -37.27
CA SER A 140 -13.76 9.32 -38.35
C SER A 140 -13.63 8.56 -39.69
N ASN A 141 -13.60 9.31 -40.79
CA ASN A 141 -13.20 8.75 -42.07
C ASN A 141 -11.69 8.44 -42.09
N ILE A 142 -11.32 7.27 -42.60
CA ILE A 142 -9.93 6.82 -42.75
C ILE A 142 -9.20 7.49 -43.92
N VAL A 143 -9.93 8.14 -44.82
CA VAL A 143 -9.39 8.82 -46.00
C VAL A 143 -9.11 10.29 -45.65
N GLY A 144 -7.86 10.57 -45.27
CA GLY A 144 -7.38 11.92 -44.93
C GLY A 144 -7.00 12.08 -43.46
N GLU A 145 -6.10 13.01 -43.17
CA GLU A 145 -5.74 13.40 -41.80
C GLU A 145 -6.85 14.26 -41.20
N ASN A 146 -7.88 13.60 -40.65
CA ASN A 146 -8.94 14.29 -39.92
C ASN A 146 -8.48 14.58 -38.49
N SER A 147 -8.52 15.85 -38.09
CA SER A 147 -8.07 16.23 -36.75
C SER A 147 -9.04 15.80 -35.65
N TYR A 148 -10.36 15.87 -35.90
CA TYR A 148 -11.41 15.57 -34.91
C TYR A 148 -12.62 14.85 -35.51
N ILE A 149 -13.35 14.05 -34.73
CA ILE A 149 -14.70 13.57 -35.12
C ILE A 149 -15.69 14.72 -35.01
N ILE A 150 -15.65 15.48 -33.92
CA ILE A 150 -16.50 16.66 -33.70
C ILE A 150 -15.63 17.87 -33.38
N GLU A 151 -15.80 18.94 -34.16
CA GLU A 151 -15.27 20.27 -33.85
C GLU A 151 -16.44 21.23 -33.58
N LEU A 152 -16.60 21.67 -32.32
CA LEU A 152 -17.61 22.62 -31.90
C LEU A 152 -16.99 24.03 -31.79
N LYS A 153 -17.40 24.93 -32.69
CA LYS A 153 -16.95 26.32 -32.73
C LYS A 153 -17.93 27.27 -32.05
N ASN A 154 -19.22 27.00 -32.19
CA ASN A 154 -20.31 27.81 -31.64
C ASN A 154 -21.54 26.92 -31.36
N GLY A 155 -22.39 27.36 -30.43
CA GLY A 155 -23.64 26.68 -30.05
C GLY A 155 -23.55 25.85 -28.78
N TYR A 156 -24.64 25.11 -28.51
CA TYR A 156 -24.79 24.22 -27.36
C TYR A 156 -25.02 22.79 -27.86
N LEU A 157 -24.07 21.90 -27.62
CA LEU A 157 -24.11 20.52 -28.10
C LEU A 157 -24.34 19.55 -26.94
N ILE A 158 -25.35 18.68 -27.07
CA ILE A 158 -25.60 17.55 -26.17
C ILE A 158 -25.36 16.26 -26.97
N ILE A 159 -24.60 15.33 -26.41
CA ILE A 159 -24.34 14.02 -27.02
C ILE A 159 -24.73 12.92 -26.04
N GLN A 160 -25.50 11.94 -26.52
CA GLN A 160 -25.99 10.83 -25.71
C GLN A 160 -25.89 9.47 -26.40
N PHE A 161 -25.55 8.41 -25.66
CA PHE A 161 -25.62 7.01 -26.13
C PHE A 161 -24.79 6.76 -27.40
N VAL A 162 -23.55 7.27 -27.41
CA VAL A 162 -22.59 7.12 -28.52
C VAL A 162 -21.31 6.47 -28.03
N ASP A 163 -20.80 5.53 -28.82
CA ASP A 163 -19.48 4.90 -28.66
C ASP A 163 -18.47 5.57 -29.61
N PHE A 164 -17.62 6.45 -29.10
CA PHE A 164 -16.55 7.07 -29.87
C PHE A 164 -15.31 6.17 -29.90
N GLN A 165 -14.76 5.99 -31.09
CA GLN A 165 -13.59 5.15 -31.29
C GLN A 165 -12.58 5.80 -32.23
N PHE A 166 -11.31 5.68 -31.87
CA PHE A 166 -10.23 5.87 -32.83
C PHE A 166 -10.18 4.69 -33.81
N VAL A 167 -9.70 4.97 -35.02
CA VAL A 167 -9.38 3.94 -36.02
C VAL A 167 -7.87 3.89 -36.19
N GLN A 168 -7.34 2.68 -36.10
CA GLN A 168 -5.94 2.40 -36.40
C GLN A 168 -5.72 2.35 -37.92
N THR A 169 -4.76 3.13 -38.41
CA THR A 169 -4.23 3.01 -39.78
C THR A 169 -2.81 2.42 -39.76
N THR A 170 -2.21 2.20 -40.93
CA THR A 170 -0.83 1.69 -41.04
C THR A 170 0.22 2.62 -40.43
N HIS A 171 -0.10 3.91 -40.24
CA HIS A 171 0.88 4.93 -39.84
C HIS A 171 0.48 5.69 -38.58
N PHE A 172 -0.82 5.98 -38.39
CA PHE A 172 -1.31 6.81 -37.27
C PHE A 172 -2.72 6.40 -36.82
N ALA A 173 -3.12 6.87 -35.64
CA ALA A 173 -4.51 6.80 -35.18
C ALA A 173 -5.30 7.95 -35.80
N THR A 174 -6.50 7.68 -36.31
CA THR A 174 -7.45 8.72 -36.76
C THR A 174 -8.67 8.74 -35.84
N PRO A 175 -9.20 9.90 -35.45
CA PRO A 175 -8.67 11.24 -35.73
C PRO A 175 -7.29 11.51 -35.09
N THR A 176 -6.50 12.39 -35.69
CA THR A 176 -5.09 12.62 -35.31
C THR A 176 -4.94 13.46 -34.04
N ASN A 177 -5.89 14.36 -33.74
CA ASN A 177 -5.81 15.23 -32.56
C ASN A 177 -6.74 14.78 -31.43
N GLY A 178 -7.99 14.44 -31.71
CA GLY A 178 -8.87 13.89 -30.69
C GLY A 178 -10.27 13.59 -31.18
N LEU A 179 -11.13 13.04 -30.33
CA LEU A 179 -12.48 12.66 -30.76
C LEU A 179 -13.37 13.90 -30.81
N ILE A 180 -13.35 14.70 -29.75
CA ILE A 180 -14.15 15.91 -29.62
C ILE A 180 -13.26 17.10 -29.27
N TYR A 181 -13.45 18.21 -29.99
CA TYR A 181 -12.79 19.47 -29.71
C TYR A 181 -13.78 20.62 -29.70
N ALA A 182 -13.89 21.31 -28.58
CA ALA A 182 -14.66 22.53 -28.45
C ALA A 182 -13.72 23.73 -28.35
N ARG A 183 -13.86 24.70 -29.26
CA ARG A 183 -13.04 25.90 -29.23
C ARG A 183 -13.77 27.15 -29.67
N SER A 184 -13.42 28.27 -29.06
CA SER A 184 -13.79 29.58 -29.59
C SER A 184 -12.79 30.64 -29.20
N THR A 185 -12.58 31.60 -30.12
CA THR A 185 -11.72 32.76 -29.91
C THR A 185 -12.51 34.01 -29.54
N SER A 186 -13.85 33.96 -29.55
CA SER A 186 -14.72 35.11 -29.26
C SER A 186 -16.11 34.69 -28.79
N GLN A 187 -16.78 35.54 -28.02
CA GLN A 187 -18.16 35.28 -27.62
C GLN A 187 -19.12 35.19 -28.84
N PRO A 188 -20.20 34.37 -28.75
CA PRO A 188 -20.53 33.47 -27.64
C PRO A 188 -19.61 32.23 -27.59
N TYR A 189 -19.29 31.79 -26.37
CA TYR A 189 -18.44 30.62 -26.17
C TYR A 189 -19.28 29.33 -26.27
N PRO A 190 -18.78 28.27 -26.94
CA PRO A 190 -19.52 27.02 -27.11
C PRO A 190 -19.68 26.28 -25.78
N SER A 191 -20.76 25.51 -25.67
CA SER A 191 -21.01 24.63 -24.53
C SER A 191 -21.23 23.21 -25.02
N ILE A 192 -20.71 22.25 -24.28
CA ILE A 192 -20.89 20.84 -24.59
C ILE A 192 -21.26 20.02 -23.35
N THR A 193 -22.25 19.15 -23.52
CA THR A 193 -22.71 18.16 -22.54
C THR A 193 -22.63 16.78 -23.17
N ILE A 194 -21.99 15.84 -22.49
CA ILE A 194 -21.77 14.48 -22.94
C ILE A 194 -22.26 13.54 -21.84
N GLU A 195 -23.25 12.72 -22.16
CA GLU A 195 -23.95 11.88 -21.18
C GLU A 195 -24.06 10.45 -21.70
N HIS A 196 -23.78 9.46 -20.86
CA HIS A 196 -23.91 8.04 -21.22
C HIS A 196 -23.15 7.68 -22.51
N CYS A 197 -21.94 8.18 -22.68
CA CYS A 197 -21.09 7.90 -23.85
C CYS A 197 -19.86 7.07 -23.45
N ASN A 198 -19.36 6.29 -24.40
CA ASN A 198 -18.14 5.52 -24.21
C ASN A 198 -17.05 6.02 -25.16
N PHE A 199 -15.83 6.14 -24.65
CA PHE A 199 -14.66 6.57 -25.39
C PHE A 199 -13.58 5.50 -25.27
N ARG A 200 -13.18 4.92 -26.40
CA ARG A 200 -12.21 3.82 -26.42
C ARG A 200 -10.97 4.21 -27.22
N GLY A 201 -9.80 4.02 -26.61
CA GLY A 201 -8.50 4.14 -27.25
C GLY A 201 -8.13 2.92 -28.12
N LEU A 202 -6.85 2.82 -28.48
CA LEU A 202 -6.30 1.72 -29.30
C LEU A 202 -5.47 0.73 -28.46
N GLY A 203 -5.80 0.60 -27.17
CA GLY A 203 -5.05 -0.15 -26.17
C GLY A 203 -4.10 0.73 -25.35
N ASN A 204 -3.67 0.20 -24.20
CA ASN A 204 -2.77 0.84 -23.23
C ASN A 204 -1.44 0.09 -23.04
N GLU A 205 -1.27 -1.04 -23.72
CA GLU A 205 -0.12 -1.94 -23.58
C GLU A 205 1.11 -1.47 -24.36
N GLN A 206 2.25 -2.12 -24.10
CA GLN A 206 3.47 -1.90 -24.87
C GLN A 206 3.24 -2.31 -26.34
N GLY A 207 3.44 -1.37 -27.26
CA GLY A 207 3.20 -1.57 -28.70
C GLY A 207 1.84 -1.07 -29.19
N SER A 208 0.90 -0.72 -28.29
CA SER A 208 -0.33 -0.03 -28.68
C SER A 208 -0.02 1.30 -29.37
N GLN A 209 -0.80 1.61 -30.40
CA GLN A 209 -0.67 2.85 -31.13
C GLN A 209 -1.13 4.02 -30.27
N GLN A 210 -0.32 5.07 -30.23
CA GLN A 210 -0.59 6.24 -29.43
C GLN A 210 -1.72 7.07 -30.07
N THR A 211 -2.67 7.47 -29.24
CA THR A 211 -3.72 8.45 -29.52
C THR A 211 -3.32 9.79 -28.90
N ASN A 212 -4.03 10.88 -29.21
CA ASN A 212 -3.70 12.19 -28.65
C ASN A 212 -4.55 12.52 -27.40
N THR A 213 -5.78 13.03 -27.55
CA THR A 213 -6.75 13.24 -26.45
C THR A 213 -8.14 12.78 -26.88
N MET A 214 -9.07 12.49 -25.96
CA MET A 214 -10.44 12.11 -26.33
C MET A 214 -11.34 13.34 -26.40
N ILE A 215 -11.28 14.21 -25.38
CA ILE A 215 -12.05 15.44 -25.28
C ILE A 215 -11.10 16.59 -24.96
N GLU A 216 -11.10 17.62 -25.81
CA GLU A 216 -10.41 18.88 -25.53
C GLU A 216 -11.37 20.07 -25.61
N ILE A 217 -11.31 20.94 -24.60
CA ILE A 217 -11.97 22.25 -24.63
C ILE A 217 -10.94 23.36 -24.46
N SER A 218 -10.97 24.33 -25.36
CA SER A 218 -10.08 25.50 -25.37
C SER A 218 -10.86 26.74 -25.78
N GLY A 219 -11.34 27.50 -24.80
CA GLY A 219 -12.16 28.70 -25.04
C GLY A 219 -13.65 28.37 -25.14
N GLY A 220 -14.20 27.68 -24.14
CA GLY A 220 -15.62 27.31 -24.09
C GLY A 220 -16.34 27.86 -22.86
N TYR A 221 -17.67 27.90 -22.90
CA TYR A 221 -18.46 28.32 -21.74
C TYR A 221 -18.53 27.17 -20.73
N SER A 222 -18.94 25.98 -21.18
CA SER A 222 -19.15 24.83 -20.29
C SER A 222 -18.74 23.51 -20.95
N LEU A 223 -18.09 22.63 -20.17
CA LEU A 223 -17.92 21.21 -20.45
C LEU A 223 -18.55 20.41 -19.32
N VAL A 224 -19.56 19.61 -19.63
CA VAL A 224 -20.18 18.64 -18.72
C VAL A 224 -20.02 17.24 -19.29
N VAL A 225 -19.40 16.35 -18.51
CA VAL A 225 -19.27 14.92 -18.82
C VAL A 225 -19.90 14.14 -17.68
N ASP A 226 -20.92 13.34 -17.96
CA ASP A 226 -21.64 12.58 -16.93
C ASP A 226 -21.91 11.15 -17.38
N GLU A 227 -21.78 10.20 -16.45
CA GLU A 227 -22.03 8.77 -16.69
C GLU A 227 -21.32 8.20 -17.94
N CYS A 228 -20.09 8.66 -18.21
CA CYS A 228 -19.31 8.26 -19.37
C CYS A 228 -18.22 7.24 -19.01
N THR A 229 -17.71 6.52 -20.01
CA THR A 229 -16.54 5.64 -19.84
C THR A 229 -15.39 6.05 -20.76
N PHE A 230 -14.17 5.96 -20.24
CA PHE A 230 -12.92 6.24 -20.94
C PHE A 230 -12.00 5.05 -20.70
N SER A 231 -11.64 4.32 -21.75
CA SER A 231 -10.88 3.08 -21.57
C SER A 231 -9.80 2.81 -22.61
N SER A 232 -8.81 2.02 -22.18
CA SER A 232 -7.85 1.34 -23.06
C SER A 232 -7.09 2.31 -23.95
N ALA A 233 -6.48 3.33 -23.35
CA ALA A 233 -5.89 4.43 -24.09
C ALA A 233 -4.43 4.62 -23.75
N LYS A 234 -3.57 4.56 -24.77
CA LYS A 234 -2.23 5.14 -24.72
C LYS A 234 -2.29 6.53 -25.34
N SER A 235 -2.26 7.58 -24.52
CA SER A 235 -2.58 8.95 -24.96
C SER A 235 -1.42 9.91 -24.78
N GLN A 236 -1.22 10.82 -25.75
CA GLN A 236 -0.16 11.83 -25.69
C GLN A 236 -0.45 12.88 -24.63
N ASN A 237 -1.71 13.25 -24.48
CA ASN A 237 -2.22 14.16 -23.47
C ASN A 237 -3.21 13.39 -22.59
N ALA A 238 -3.69 14.04 -21.53
CA ALA A 238 -4.81 13.51 -20.76
C ALA A 238 -6.02 13.22 -21.68
N VAL A 239 -6.79 12.18 -21.38
CA VAL A 239 -7.97 11.83 -22.21
C VAL A 239 -9.03 12.92 -22.17
N ILE A 240 -9.12 13.68 -21.07
CA ILE A 240 -9.87 14.94 -21.02
C ILE A 240 -8.91 16.08 -20.72
N LYS A 241 -8.94 17.11 -21.55
CA LYS A 241 -8.14 18.33 -21.38
C LYS A 241 -9.00 19.58 -21.45
N ALA A 242 -8.86 20.48 -20.48
CA ALA A 242 -9.64 21.71 -20.42
C ALA A 242 -8.79 22.95 -20.15
N VAL A 243 -8.98 23.98 -20.98
CA VAL A 243 -8.34 25.30 -20.90
C VAL A 243 -9.37 26.38 -21.25
N ASP A 244 -9.30 27.55 -20.62
CA ASP A 244 -10.14 28.71 -20.95
C ASP A 244 -11.65 28.39 -20.92
N TYR A 245 -12.12 27.74 -19.85
CA TYR A 245 -13.53 27.42 -19.61
C TYR A 245 -14.15 28.33 -18.54
N ILE A 246 -15.48 28.41 -18.46
CA ILE A 246 -16.18 29.01 -17.32
C ILE A 246 -16.68 27.91 -16.36
N GLN A 247 -17.21 26.82 -16.90
CA GLN A 247 -17.67 25.67 -16.11
C GLN A 247 -17.05 24.37 -16.62
N PHE A 248 -16.43 23.61 -15.73
CA PHE A 248 -15.92 22.28 -15.99
C PHE A 248 -16.49 21.30 -14.97
N SER A 249 -17.21 20.28 -15.46
CA SER A 249 -17.81 19.23 -14.63
C SER A 249 -17.57 17.86 -15.24
N VAL A 250 -17.02 16.94 -14.45
CA VAL A 250 -16.91 15.51 -14.79
C VAL A 250 -17.48 14.70 -13.63
N SER A 251 -18.56 13.97 -13.88
CA SER A 251 -19.26 13.22 -12.84
C SER A 251 -19.61 11.79 -13.23
N ASN A 252 -19.69 10.92 -12.22
CA ASN A 252 -20.19 9.55 -12.32
C ASN A 252 -19.56 8.73 -13.46
N SER A 253 -18.33 9.07 -13.86
CA SER A 253 -17.67 8.52 -15.03
C SER A 253 -16.55 7.57 -14.62
N ASN A 254 -16.19 6.67 -15.54
CA ASN A 254 -15.18 5.64 -15.30
C ASN A 254 -13.98 5.81 -16.25
N PHE A 255 -12.77 5.84 -15.67
CA PHE A 255 -11.50 5.94 -16.37
C PHE A 255 -10.69 4.69 -16.04
N THR A 256 -10.53 3.80 -17.01
CA THR A 256 -9.84 2.52 -16.80
C THR A 256 -8.74 2.28 -17.81
N ASP A 257 -7.59 1.78 -17.37
CA ASP A 257 -6.52 1.35 -18.27
C ASP A 257 -6.04 2.49 -19.18
N ILE A 258 -5.66 3.61 -18.57
CA ILE A 258 -5.19 4.81 -19.25
C ILE A 258 -3.68 4.96 -19.03
N ASN A 259 -2.92 5.04 -20.11
CA ASN A 259 -1.48 5.22 -20.12
C ASN A 259 -1.14 6.53 -20.84
N GLY A 260 -1.13 7.62 -20.07
CA GLY A 260 -0.71 8.94 -20.50
C GLY A 260 0.81 9.00 -20.67
N VAL A 261 1.26 9.08 -21.92
CA VAL A 261 2.65 9.40 -22.27
C VAL A 261 3.00 10.84 -21.88
N GLY A 262 1.99 11.71 -21.84
CA GLY A 262 2.08 13.09 -21.37
C GLY A 262 2.19 13.23 -19.86
N SER A 263 1.97 14.45 -19.37
CA SER A 263 2.03 14.80 -17.95
C SER A 263 1.08 13.94 -17.10
N THR A 264 -0.14 13.74 -17.58
CA THR A 264 -1.26 13.20 -16.81
C THR A 264 -1.95 12.06 -17.55
N GLY A 265 -2.43 11.06 -16.83
CA GLY A 265 -3.20 9.96 -17.39
C GLY A 265 -4.62 10.38 -17.81
N ALA A 266 -5.49 10.71 -16.85
CA ALA A 266 -6.93 10.83 -17.12
C ALA A 266 -7.39 12.27 -17.43
N ILE A 267 -7.31 13.19 -16.46
CA ILE A 267 -7.90 14.53 -16.57
C ILE A 267 -6.84 15.61 -16.35
N GLU A 268 -6.74 16.56 -17.26
CA GLU A 268 -5.88 17.75 -17.12
C GLU A 268 -6.70 19.03 -17.30
N VAL A 269 -6.71 19.87 -16.26
CA VAL A 269 -7.48 21.11 -16.21
C VAL A 269 -6.56 22.28 -15.92
N TYR A 270 -6.67 23.34 -16.71
CA TYR A 270 -5.90 24.57 -16.55
C TYR A 270 -6.78 25.74 -16.08
N THR A 271 -6.22 26.94 -16.04
CA THR A 271 -6.94 28.18 -15.73
C THR A 271 -8.17 28.37 -16.64
N GLY A 272 -9.30 28.73 -16.04
CA GLY A 272 -10.51 29.13 -16.75
C GLY A 272 -10.44 30.58 -17.29
N THR A 273 -11.47 30.98 -18.02
CA THR A 273 -11.59 32.32 -18.60
C THR A 273 -12.47 33.24 -17.74
N GLY A 274 -12.14 34.53 -17.75
CA GLY A 274 -12.91 35.56 -17.03
C GLY A 274 -12.62 35.63 -15.53
N ALA A 275 -13.54 36.26 -14.81
CA ALA A 275 -13.36 36.63 -13.40
C ALA A 275 -13.89 35.57 -12.42
N GLN A 276 -14.64 34.58 -12.89
CA GLN A 276 -15.23 33.49 -12.09
C GLN A 276 -15.39 32.25 -12.96
N TRP A 277 -14.83 31.13 -12.52
CA TRP A 277 -14.99 29.83 -13.14
C TRP A 277 -14.96 28.71 -12.09
N ASP A 278 -15.49 27.55 -12.47
CA ASP A 278 -15.84 26.44 -11.58
C ASP A 278 -15.22 25.12 -12.07
N ILE A 279 -14.64 24.33 -11.16
CA ILE A 279 -14.18 22.96 -11.40
C ILE A 279 -14.92 22.00 -10.46
N LEU A 280 -15.60 21.00 -11.02
CA LEU A 280 -16.24 19.91 -10.29
C LEU A 280 -15.83 18.56 -10.87
N ILE A 281 -15.21 17.70 -10.06
CA ILE A 281 -14.87 16.32 -10.41
C ILE A 281 -15.43 15.42 -9.30
N GLN A 282 -16.53 14.72 -9.56
CA GLN A 282 -17.23 13.99 -8.50
C GLN A 282 -17.76 12.61 -8.87
N GLY A 283 -17.71 11.68 -7.93
CA GLY A 283 -18.35 10.36 -8.11
C GLY A 283 -17.69 9.51 -9.20
N ASN A 284 -16.47 9.84 -9.63
CA ASN A 284 -15.79 9.13 -10.70
C ASN A 284 -14.95 7.97 -10.17
N ILE A 285 -14.66 7.00 -11.05
CA ILE A 285 -13.72 5.90 -10.79
C ILE A 285 -12.52 6.09 -11.70
N PHE A 286 -11.33 6.11 -11.12
CA PHE A 286 -10.05 6.08 -11.82
C PHE A 286 -9.33 4.79 -11.42
N ASP A 287 -9.17 3.88 -12.36
CA ASP A 287 -8.48 2.60 -12.15
C ASP A 287 -7.35 2.46 -13.16
N ASN A 288 -6.14 2.18 -12.66
CA ASN A 288 -4.98 1.93 -13.52
C ASN A 288 -4.72 3.10 -14.50
N CYS A 289 -4.80 4.34 -13.99
CA CYS A 289 -4.46 5.55 -14.73
C CYS A 289 -3.01 5.94 -14.44
N VAL A 290 -2.18 5.90 -15.47
CA VAL A 290 -0.75 6.18 -15.41
C VAL A 290 -0.45 7.43 -16.22
N GLY A 291 0.27 8.38 -15.65
CA GLY A 291 0.82 9.53 -16.38
C GLY A 291 2.32 9.66 -16.13
N ALA A 292 3.05 10.36 -17.00
CA ALA A 292 4.48 10.54 -16.80
C ALA A 292 4.80 11.27 -15.48
N LYS A 293 3.92 12.19 -15.05
CA LYS A 293 4.05 12.95 -13.79
C LYS A 293 2.93 12.71 -12.79
N TYR A 294 1.70 12.68 -13.28
CA TYR A 294 0.49 12.64 -12.45
C TYR A 294 -0.40 11.51 -12.95
N GLY A 295 -0.82 10.59 -12.09
CA GLY A 295 -1.58 9.42 -12.54
C GLY A 295 -3.00 9.77 -12.99
N ALA A 296 -3.88 10.14 -12.05
CA ALA A 296 -5.29 10.36 -12.36
C ALA A 296 -5.62 11.79 -12.81
N ILE A 297 -5.43 12.78 -11.94
CA ILE A 297 -5.97 14.14 -12.14
C ILE A 297 -4.86 15.17 -11.97
N LYS A 298 -4.85 16.18 -12.85
CA LYS A 298 -4.03 17.37 -12.71
C LYS A 298 -4.89 18.62 -12.88
N VAL A 299 -4.84 19.51 -11.88
CA VAL A 299 -5.42 20.86 -11.93
C VAL A 299 -4.28 21.87 -11.78
N ASP A 300 -4.05 22.70 -12.79
CA ASP A 300 -2.95 23.67 -12.80
C ASP A 300 -3.43 25.05 -13.24
N THR A 301 -3.73 25.86 -12.23
CA THR A 301 -4.34 27.18 -12.38
C THR A 301 -3.32 28.29 -12.15
N GLY A 302 -2.09 27.92 -11.77
CA GLY A 302 -0.97 28.81 -11.53
C GLY A 302 -1.30 29.95 -10.58
N GLY A 303 -1.03 31.18 -11.02
CA GLY A 303 -1.25 32.40 -10.24
C GLY A 303 -2.68 32.94 -10.25
N ALA A 304 -3.66 32.19 -10.77
CA ALA A 304 -5.04 32.67 -10.89
C ALA A 304 -5.71 32.83 -9.51
N THR A 305 -6.32 33.99 -9.28
CA THR A 305 -7.05 34.32 -8.04
C THR A 305 -8.55 34.53 -8.28
N THR A 306 -9.01 34.32 -9.50
CA THR A 306 -10.37 34.59 -9.95
C THR A 306 -11.28 33.36 -9.91
N THR A 307 -10.90 32.32 -9.16
CA THR A 307 -11.66 31.07 -9.16
C THR A 307 -12.72 31.03 -8.09
N ARG A 308 -13.93 30.61 -8.45
CA ARG A 308 -15.03 30.53 -7.49
C ARG A 308 -14.95 29.26 -6.64
N TYR A 309 -14.89 28.07 -7.25
CA TYR A 309 -14.65 26.85 -6.48
C TYR A 309 -13.92 25.74 -7.24
N LEU A 310 -13.18 24.93 -6.49
CA LEU A 310 -12.64 23.63 -6.89
C LEU A 310 -13.18 22.56 -5.94
N GLN A 311 -13.86 21.57 -6.51
CA GLN A 311 -14.32 20.39 -5.78
C GLN A 311 -13.86 19.12 -6.50
N ILE A 312 -13.08 18.30 -5.82
CA ILE A 312 -12.76 16.93 -6.26
C ILE A 312 -13.22 16.01 -5.15
N ILE A 313 -14.45 15.49 -5.23
CA ILE A 313 -15.12 14.84 -4.10
C ILE A 313 -15.71 13.49 -4.49
N THR A 314 -15.85 12.58 -3.52
CA THR A 314 -16.53 11.28 -3.73
C THR A 314 -15.98 10.42 -4.88
N ASN A 315 -14.70 10.59 -5.25
CA ASN A 315 -14.07 9.77 -6.29
C ASN A 315 -13.37 8.53 -5.70
N GLN A 316 -13.24 7.48 -6.51
CA GLN A 316 -12.41 6.32 -6.21
C GLN A 316 -11.18 6.37 -7.13
N ILE A 317 -9.98 6.47 -6.57
CA ILE A 317 -8.73 6.60 -7.30
C ILE A 317 -7.81 5.47 -6.88
N LYS A 318 -7.67 4.47 -7.75
CA LYS A 318 -7.00 3.22 -7.43
C LYS A 318 -5.98 2.80 -8.49
N ASN A 319 -4.89 2.18 -8.04
CA ASN A 319 -3.81 1.67 -8.90
C ASN A 319 -3.23 2.74 -9.86
N CYS A 320 -3.36 4.03 -9.53
CA CYS A 320 -2.89 5.10 -10.40
C CYS A 320 -1.43 5.44 -10.11
N ALA A 321 -0.67 5.88 -11.11
CA ALA A 321 0.78 6.07 -10.96
C ALA A 321 1.33 7.28 -11.72
N GLY A 322 2.32 7.97 -11.14
CA GLY A 322 3.03 9.09 -11.77
C GLY A 322 4.37 9.41 -11.11
N SER A 323 5.24 10.23 -11.73
CA SER A 323 6.53 10.60 -11.12
C SER A 323 6.42 11.51 -9.89
N ASN A 324 5.32 12.25 -9.75
CA ASN A 324 5.10 13.19 -8.65
C ASN A 324 4.00 12.71 -7.70
N THR A 325 2.91 12.17 -8.25
CA THR A 325 1.81 11.57 -7.50
C THR A 325 1.03 10.62 -8.39
N GLY A 326 0.50 9.54 -7.82
CA GLY A 326 -0.38 8.61 -8.52
C GLY A 326 -1.81 9.13 -8.63
N GLY A 327 -2.30 9.85 -7.61
CA GLY A 327 -3.67 10.36 -7.60
C GLY A 327 -3.81 11.76 -8.20
N ILE A 328 -3.90 12.77 -7.33
CA ILE A 328 -4.34 14.12 -7.66
C ILE A 328 -3.19 15.12 -7.53
N TYR A 329 -2.90 15.87 -8.58
CA TYR A 329 -2.04 17.04 -8.53
C TYR A 329 -2.83 18.34 -8.62
N ILE A 330 -2.58 19.29 -7.74
CA ILE A 330 -3.19 20.62 -7.77
C ILE A 330 -2.11 21.69 -7.62
N ASN A 331 -2.06 22.65 -8.55
CA ASN A 331 -1.28 23.88 -8.44
C ASN A 331 -2.20 25.11 -8.56
N TYR A 332 -2.21 25.95 -7.52
CA TYR A 332 -3.14 27.08 -7.46
C TYR A 332 -2.66 28.24 -6.59
N ALA A 333 -3.21 29.43 -6.84
CA ALA A 333 -3.07 30.57 -5.94
C ALA A 333 -4.25 30.66 -4.98
N GLU A 334 -5.47 30.89 -5.48
CA GLU A 334 -6.67 31.02 -4.64
C GLU A 334 -7.92 30.39 -5.27
N PHE A 335 -8.79 29.85 -4.41
CA PHE A 335 -10.17 29.47 -4.73
C PHE A 335 -11.10 30.01 -3.66
N GLY A 336 -12.27 30.53 -4.05
CA GLY A 336 -13.30 30.94 -3.10
C GLY A 336 -13.81 29.79 -2.21
N ALA A 337 -13.97 28.60 -2.78
CA ALA A 337 -14.17 27.35 -2.06
C ALA A 337 -13.27 26.24 -2.61
N PHE A 338 -12.72 25.43 -1.71
CA PHE A 338 -11.78 24.36 -2.04
C PHE A 338 -12.15 23.13 -1.22
N ASP A 339 -12.42 22.00 -1.87
CA ASP A 339 -12.86 20.76 -1.22
C ASP A 339 -12.30 19.52 -1.95
N LEU A 340 -11.66 18.64 -1.19
CA LEU A 340 -11.08 17.36 -1.61
C LEU A 340 -11.61 16.19 -0.76
N GLY A 341 -12.80 16.37 -0.17
CA GLY A 341 -13.40 15.45 0.78
C GLY A 341 -13.95 14.16 0.15
N VAL A 342 -14.10 13.15 1.00
CA VAL A 342 -14.82 11.89 0.71
C VAL A 342 -14.24 11.09 -0.48
N ASN A 343 -12.97 11.28 -0.83
CA ASN A 343 -12.31 10.46 -1.85
C ASN A 343 -11.75 9.17 -1.25
N THR A 344 -11.74 8.09 -2.03
CA THR A 344 -11.09 6.83 -1.64
C THR A 344 -9.86 6.60 -2.52
N PHE A 345 -8.71 6.51 -1.90
CA PHE A 345 -7.43 6.28 -2.56
C PHE A 345 -6.90 4.89 -2.23
N GLN A 346 -6.52 4.12 -3.23
CA GLN A 346 -6.06 2.75 -3.02
C GLN A 346 -4.88 2.40 -3.94
N ASP A 347 -3.76 1.96 -3.38
CA ASP A 347 -2.65 1.39 -4.16
C ASP A 347 -2.08 2.36 -5.23
N ASN A 348 -2.20 3.67 -5.02
CA ASN A 348 -1.61 4.69 -5.90
C ASN A 348 -0.10 4.78 -5.69
N SER A 349 0.70 5.09 -6.69
CA SER A 349 2.17 5.02 -6.53
C SER A 349 2.94 6.14 -7.20
N ILE A 350 4.11 6.43 -6.66
CA ILE A 350 5.11 7.30 -7.28
C ILE A 350 6.15 6.44 -8.00
N ILE A 351 6.33 6.67 -9.30
CA ILE A 351 7.19 5.83 -10.17
C ILE A 351 8.67 6.23 -10.07
N SER A 352 8.97 7.50 -9.76
CA SER A 352 10.35 8.01 -9.69
C SER A 352 10.82 8.24 -8.26
N SER A 353 11.58 7.27 -7.72
CA SER A 353 12.47 7.34 -6.54
C SER A 353 11.88 7.44 -5.12
N GLN A 354 12.39 6.54 -4.27
CA GLN A 354 12.68 6.50 -2.82
C GLN A 354 11.75 7.13 -1.75
N SER A 355 10.86 8.08 -2.04
CA SER A 355 9.93 8.62 -1.04
C SER A 355 8.50 8.21 -1.35
N TYR A 356 7.93 7.33 -0.52
CA TYR A 356 6.55 6.83 -0.60
C TYR A 356 5.50 7.84 -0.09
N PHE A 357 5.78 9.14 -0.17
CA PHE A 357 4.91 10.19 0.39
C PHE A 357 4.23 10.95 -0.74
N GLY A 358 2.98 11.38 -0.54
CA GLY A 358 2.24 12.14 -1.56
C GLY A 358 1.69 11.29 -2.72
N CYS A 359 1.64 9.97 -2.58
CA CYS A 359 1.16 9.08 -3.64
C CYS A 359 -0.30 9.34 -4.05
N ASP A 360 -1.14 9.82 -3.14
CA ASP A 360 -2.56 10.08 -3.39
C ASP A 360 -2.84 11.50 -3.84
N ALA A 361 -2.15 12.47 -3.24
CA ALA A 361 -2.23 13.83 -3.72
C ALA A 361 -0.95 14.63 -3.46
N HIS A 362 -0.66 15.53 -4.40
CA HIS A 362 0.36 16.56 -4.27
C HIS A 362 -0.28 17.93 -4.56
N ILE A 363 -0.34 18.77 -3.53
CA ILE A 363 -1.00 20.07 -3.56
C ILE A 363 0.04 21.18 -3.40
N VAL A 364 0.06 22.10 -4.36
CA VAL A 364 0.94 23.26 -4.41
C VAL A 364 0.09 24.53 -4.33
N LYS A 365 0.28 25.31 -3.26
CA LYS A 365 -0.35 26.64 -3.10
C LYS A 365 0.69 27.74 -3.30
N ALA A 366 0.33 28.79 -4.03
CA ALA A 366 1.26 29.87 -4.36
C ALA A 366 1.72 30.68 -3.13
N SER A 367 0.79 30.98 -2.20
CA SER A 367 1.04 31.83 -1.04
C SER A 367 0.54 31.20 0.26
N LYS A 368 0.97 31.74 1.41
CA LYS A 368 0.48 31.33 2.74
C LYS A 368 -0.83 32.04 3.15
N ALA A 369 -1.42 32.84 2.26
CA ALA A 369 -2.68 33.51 2.57
C ALA A 369 -3.74 32.50 3.03
N ASP A 370 -4.43 32.85 4.12
CA ASP A 370 -5.52 32.06 4.74
C ASP A 370 -5.14 30.65 5.25
N VAL A 371 -3.84 30.33 5.31
CA VAL A 371 -3.33 29.04 5.83
C VAL A 371 -2.44 29.28 7.04
N SER A 372 -3.01 29.22 8.25
CA SER A 372 -2.27 29.37 9.51
C SER A 372 -1.47 28.11 9.86
N ASP A 373 -2.11 26.95 9.75
CA ASP A 373 -1.54 25.61 9.98
C ASP A 373 -1.79 24.76 8.72
N LEU A 374 -0.70 24.35 8.08
CA LEU A 374 -0.73 23.65 6.80
C LEU A 374 -1.43 22.28 6.92
N VAL A 375 -1.10 21.53 7.96
CA VAL A 375 -1.62 20.18 8.16
C VAL A 375 -3.10 20.25 8.54
N TYR A 376 -3.46 21.10 9.50
CA TYR A 376 -4.85 21.26 9.92
C TYR A 376 -5.74 21.72 8.78
N TYR A 377 -5.30 22.73 8.02
CA TYR A 377 -6.06 23.27 6.89
C TYR A 377 -6.37 22.19 5.84
N TYR A 378 -5.38 21.42 5.40
CA TYR A 378 -5.62 20.40 4.37
C TYR A 378 -6.23 19.11 4.91
N LYS A 379 -6.11 18.80 6.21
CA LYS A 379 -6.91 17.74 6.86
C LYS A 379 -8.40 18.09 6.86
N ASP A 380 -8.77 19.36 7.06
CA ASP A 380 -10.15 19.85 6.90
C ASP A 380 -10.63 19.68 5.45
N LYS A 381 -9.82 20.04 4.46
CA LYS A 381 -10.19 19.94 3.03
C LYS A 381 -10.28 18.51 2.51
N THR A 382 -9.73 17.55 3.22
CA THR A 382 -9.77 16.12 2.86
C THR A 382 -10.69 15.33 3.78
N GLN A 383 -11.61 16.00 4.48
CA GLN A 383 -12.50 15.34 5.44
C GLN A 383 -13.29 14.20 4.79
N GLY A 384 -13.33 13.05 5.47
CA GLY A 384 -14.01 11.84 4.99
C GLY A 384 -13.23 11.04 3.95
N SER A 385 -12.12 11.56 3.42
CA SER A 385 -11.27 10.83 2.49
C SER A 385 -10.48 9.72 3.21
N LYS A 386 -10.18 8.65 2.47
CA LYS A 386 -9.48 7.46 2.97
C LYS A 386 -8.34 7.03 2.06
N SER A 387 -7.31 6.43 2.63
CA SER A 387 -6.15 5.90 1.93
C SER A 387 -5.67 4.59 2.54
N ASN A 388 -4.99 3.75 1.77
CA ASN A 388 -4.18 2.64 2.30
C ASN A 388 -2.67 2.97 2.30
N GLN A 389 -2.31 4.24 2.15
CA GLN A 389 -0.92 4.70 2.19
C GLN A 389 -0.67 5.71 3.30
N LEU A 390 0.52 5.60 3.88
CA LEU A 390 1.01 6.52 4.89
C LEU A 390 1.50 7.80 4.25
N LYS A 391 1.27 8.94 4.91
CA LYS A 391 1.68 10.28 4.46
C LYS A 391 1.31 10.50 2.99
N SER A 392 0.12 10.04 2.61
CA SER A 392 -0.29 9.93 1.21
C SER A 392 -0.65 11.27 0.58
N ILE A 393 -0.83 12.31 1.39
CA ILE A 393 -1.01 13.69 0.96
C ILE A 393 0.29 14.47 1.21
N PHE A 394 0.81 15.06 0.15
CA PHE A 394 1.91 16.02 0.18
C PHE A 394 1.38 17.42 -0.15
N VAL A 395 1.74 18.40 0.68
CA VAL A 395 1.38 19.79 0.48
C VAL A 395 2.62 20.68 0.55
N GLU A 396 2.72 21.63 -0.37
CA GLU A 396 3.72 22.68 -0.33
C GLU A 396 3.14 24.07 -0.60
N ILE A 397 3.73 25.07 0.06
CA ILE A 397 3.52 26.49 -0.21
C ILE A 397 4.81 27.05 -0.79
N LEU A 398 4.70 27.61 -2.01
CA LEU A 398 5.85 28.17 -2.73
C LEU A 398 6.46 29.37 -2.00
N GLU A 399 5.62 30.21 -1.39
CA GLU A 399 6.05 31.30 -0.53
C GLU A 399 6.60 30.79 0.83
N GLY A 400 7.91 30.94 1.03
CA GLY A 400 8.55 30.67 2.32
C GLY A 400 8.88 29.20 2.61
N THR A 401 8.92 28.34 1.58
CA THR A 401 9.34 26.93 1.65
C THR A 401 8.68 26.16 2.79
N ASN A 402 7.35 26.19 2.87
CA ASN A 402 6.60 25.42 3.86
C ASN A 402 6.07 24.14 3.20
N GLN A 403 6.44 22.99 3.74
CA GLN A 403 6.05 21.68 3.22
C GLN A 403 5.53 20.82 4.36
N ALA A 404 4.52 20.00 4.09
CA ALA A 404 3.99 19.04 5.05
C ALA A 404 3.46 17.79 4.34
N TYR A 405 3.45 16.70 5.09
CA TYR A 405 2.87 15.44 4.68
C TYR A 405 1.99 14.91 5.81
N PHE A 406 0.86 14.30 5.49
CA PHE A 406 -0.01 13.69 6.49
C PHE A 406 -0.77 12.51 5.91
N SER A 407 -1.17 11.56 6.76
CA SER A 407 -2.00 10.44 6.35
C SER A 407 -3.48 10.79 6.41
N LEU A 408 -4.24 10.15 5.52
CA LEU A 408 -5.69 10.08 5.61
C LEU A 408 -6.12 8.95 6.56
N ARG A 409 -7.43 8.83 6.77
CA ARG A 409 -8.00 7.67 7.45
C ARG A 409 -7.71 6.41 6.63
N THR A 410 -7.49 5.28 7.28
CA THR A 410 -7.28 4.00 6.57
C THR A 410 -8.55 3.57 5.85
N ILE A 411 -8.41 2.86 4.72
CA ILE A 411 -9.55 2.21 4.05
C ILE A 411 -10.19 1.14 4.95
N SER A 412 -9.37 0.37 5.68
CA SER A 412 -9.83 -0.63 6.65
C SER A 412 -10.46 -0.03 7.92
N ASN A 413 -10.34 1.29 8.12
CA ASN A 413 -10.65 2.02 9.35
C ASN A 413 -9.80 1.62 10.58
N GLN A 414 -8.82 0.73 10.41
CA GLN A 414 -7.84 0.38 11.43
C GLN A 414 -6.87 1.55 11.72
N CYS A 415 -6.38 1.66 12.93
CA CYS A 415 -5.35 2.63 13.28
C CYS A 415 -4.04 2.28 12.57
N TRP A 416 -3.29 3.30 12.14
CA TRP A 416 -1.91 3.12 11.67
C TRP A 416 -1.01 2.59 12.80
N ASP A 417 0.12 1.99 12.46
CA ASP A 417 1.11 1.57 13.47
C ASP A 417 1.70 2.80 14.19
N ALA A 418 1.72 2.76 15.53
CA ALA A 418 2.13 3.89 16.38
C ALA A 418 3.60 4.26 16.21
N SER A 419 4.42 3.26 15.89
CA SER A 419 5.83 3.45 15.62
C SER A 419 6.07 4.21 14.31
N ILE A 420 5.09 4.19 13.40
CA ILE A 420 5.19 4.79 12.06
C ILE A 420 4.49 6.15 12.00
N GLU A 421 3.35 6.30 12.68
CA GLU A 421 2.60 7.55 12.74
C GLU A 421 2.08 7.84 14.16
N PRO A 422 2.73 8.77 14.90
CA PRO A 422 2.31 9.12 16.26
C PRO A 422 1.03 9.99 16.29
N GLU A 423 0.64 10.57 15.14
CA GLU A 423 -0.57 11.37 15.02
C GLU A 423 -1.75 10.53 14.52
N TYR A 424 -2.67 10.25 15.43
CA TYR A 424 -3.84 9.43 15.15
C TYR A 424 -5.09 10.23 14.90
N PHE A 425 -5.94 9.71 14.01
CA PHE A 425 -7.31 10.20 13.88
C PHE A 425 -8.21 9.53 14.93
N ALA A 426 -9.01 10.33 15.63
CA ALA A 426 -9.93 9.87 16.67
C ALA A 426 -10.94 8.85 16.10
N GLY A 427 -11.20 7.78 16.87
CA GLY A 427 -12.20 6.77 16.53
C GLY A 427 -11.77 5.72 15.50
N CYS A 428 -10.48 5.58 15.18
CA CYS A 428 -9.98 4.43 14.41
C CYS A 428 -10.15 3.11 15.18
N ILE A 429 -10.19 1.98 14.48
CA ILE A 429 -10.25 0.65 15.09
C ILE A 429 -8.85 0.26 15.56
N CYS A 430 -8.68 -0.02 16.86
CA CYS A 430 -7.38 -0.42 17.40
C CYS A 430 -6.85 -1.68 16.70
N THR A 431 -5.54 -1.76 16.49
CA THR A 431 -4.84 -2.97 16.05
C THR A 431 -3.76 -3.32 17.07
N ALA A 432 -3.22 -4.54 17.07
CA ALA A 432 -2.13 -4.94 17.97
C ALA A 432 -0.84 -4.09 17.87
N GLN A 433 -0.72 -3.21 16.87
CA GLN A 433 0.40 -2.29 16.69
C GLN A 433 -0.02 -0.81 16.80
N GLY A 434 -1.33 -0.52 16.75
CA GLY A 434 -1.89 0.83 16.68
C GLY A 434 -2.95 1.07 17.75
N HIS A 435 -2.51 1.62 18.89
CA HIS A 435 -3.35 1.81 20.09
C HIS A 435 -3.32 3.25 20.62
N PRO A 436 -3.76 4.26 19.84
CA PRO A 436 -3.95 5.58 20.43
C PRO A 436 -5.00 5.51 21.54
N SER A 437 -4.88 6.36 22.55
CA SER A 437 -5.83 6.44 23.67
C SER A 437 -7.29 6.69 23.25
N GLN A 438 -7.51 7.09 21.99
CA GLN A 438 -8.83 7.40 21.41
C GLN A 438 -9.29 6.42 20.31
N CYS A 439 -8.66 5.24 20.17
CA CYS A 439 -9.18 4.22 19.25
C CYS A 439 -10.40 3.48 19.85
N THR A 440 -11.23 2.90 18.98
CA THR A 440 -12.37 2.05 19.34
C THR A 440 -11.96 0.58 19.20
N CYS A 441 -12.34 -0.25 20.16
CA CYS A 441 -12.07 -1.68 20.09
C CYS A 441 -13.02 -2.34 19.09
N PRO A 442 -12.54 -3.27 18.24
CA PRO A 442 -13.42 -3.98 17.33
C PRO A 442 -14.36 -4.94 18.10
N GLU A 443 -15.63 -4.98 17.69
CA GLU A 443 -16.64 -5.86 18.29
C GLU A 443 -16.64 -7.29 17.69
N GLU A 444 -16.18 -7.45 16.44
CA GLU A 444 -16.23 -8.72 15.68
C GLU A 444 -14.92 -9.05 14.95
N ASP A 445 -13.75 -8.86 15.59
CA ASP A 445 -12.47 -9.31 15.02
C ASP A 445 -12.05 -10.66 15.65
N PRO A 446 -12.01 -11.77 14.89
CA PRO A 446 -11.68 -13.09 15.43
C PRO A 446 -10.27 -13.18 16.04
N ASP A 447 -9.34 -12.33 15.59
CA ASP A 447 -7.94 -12.35 16.04
C ASP A 447 -7.65 -11.25 17.08
N TYR A 448 -8.46 -10.19 17.14
CA TYR A 448 -8.29 -9.05 18.04
C TYR A 448 -9.58 -8.68 18.79
N GLN A 449 -9.97 -9.51 19.76
CA GLN A 449 -11.19 -9.34 20.55
C GLN A 449 -11.13 -8.14 21.53
N GLN A 450 -12.29 -7.75 22.06
CA GLN A 450 -12.48 -6.60 22.97
C GLN A 450 -11.53 -6.61 24.18
N ASP A 451 -11.32 -7.77 24.80
CA ASP A 451 -10.43 -7.98 25.94
C ASP A 451 -8.95 -7.70 25.62
N LYS A 452 -8.48 -8.13 24.44
CA LYS A 452 -7.14 -7.81 23.94
C LYS A 452 -7.00 -6.31 23.72
N CYS A 453 -7.99 -5.71 23.06
CA CYS A 453 -7.97 -4.27 22.81
C CYS A 453 -7.96 -3.45 24.11
N ASP A 454 -8.79 -3.81 25.09
CA ASP A 454 -8.82 -3.15 26.39
C ASP A 454 -7.49 -3.28 27.13
N PHE A 455 -6.83 -4.43 27.03
CA PHE A 455 -5.47 -4.62 27.55
C PHE A 455 -4.46 -3.68 26.88
N TYR A 456 -4.43 -3.59 25.55
CA TYR A 456 -3.50 -2.72 24.84
C TYR A 456 -3.82 -1.22 24.95
N LYS A 457 -5.01 -0.85 25.43
CA LYS A 457 -5.32 0.54 25.82
C LYS A 457 -4.74 0.94 27.18
N LEU A 458 -4.34 -0.03 28.01
CA LEU A 458 -3.74 0.28 29.29
C LEU A 458 -2.41 1.03 29.11
N PRO A 459 -2.14 2.05 29.93
CA PRO A 459 -0.84 2.70 29.92
C PRO A 459 0.25 1.70 30.32
N THR A 460 1.46 1.90 29.81
CA THR A 460 2.64 1.20 30.33
C THR A 460 2.86 1.61 31.79
N CYS A 461 3.14 0.65 32.66
CA CYS A 461 3.40 0.93 34.07
C CYS A 461 4.59 1.89 34.21
N SER A 462 4.42 2.97 34.98
CA SER A 462 5.49 3.91 35.33
C SER A 462 5.36 4.31 36.80
N GLY A 463 6.16 3.69 37.67
CA GLY A 463 6.19 3.98 39.11
C GLY A 463 6.15 2.74 39.99
N ASN A 464 5.97 2.97 41.31
CA ASN A 464 5.95 1.94 42.36
C ASN A 464 4.53 1.59 42.85
N SER A 465 3.50 2.20 42.26
CA SER A 465 2.11 2.04 42.67
C SER A 465 1.21 1.76 41.46
N GLU A 466 0.24 0.87 41.65
CA GLU A 466 -0.74 0.50 40.63
C GLU A 466 -1.63 1.70 40.25
N PRO A 467 -1.65 2.11 38.97
CA PRO A 467 -2.55 3.17 38.52
C PRO A 467 -3.99 2.68 38.52
N THR A 468 -4.93 3.61 38.74
CA THR A 468 -6.36 3.31 38.73
C THR A 468 -6.79 2.80 37.35
N GLY A 469 -7.20 1.54 37.27
CA GLY A 469 -7.55 0.86 36.02
C GLY A 469 -6.49 -0.13 35.51
N GLY A 470 -5.36 -0.28 36.20
CA GLY A 470 -4.27 -1.19 35.82
C GLY A 470 -3.30 -0.59 34.80
N CYS A 471 -2.20 -1.29 34.57
CA CYS A 471 -1.19 -0.92 33.56
C CYS A 471 -0.53 -2.18 32.99
N ARG A 472 0.03 -2.07 31.79
CA ARG A 472 0.74 -3.19 31.14
C ARG A 472 2.22 -3.22 31.49
N CYS A 473 2.77 -4.42 31.56
CA CYS A 473 4.22 -4.64 31.63
C CYS A 473 4.85 -4.23 30.29
N ASP A 474 6.11 -3.79 30.31
CA ASP A 474 6.95 -3.73 29.10
C ASP A 474 8.34 -4.36 29.39
N GLY A 475 9.14 -4.56 28.34
CA GLY A 475 10.47 -5.15 28.46
C GLY A 475 11.49 -4.35 29.29
N THR A 476 11.12 -3.17 29.79
CA THR A 476 11.96 -2.31 30.64
C THR A 476 11.42 -2.11 32.05
N ASN A 477 10.12 -2.32 32.29
CA ASN A 477 9.43 -2.07 33.54
C ASN A 477 8.23 -3.03 33.74
N TYR A 478 8.42 -3.99 34.66
CA TYR A 478 7.49 -5.08 34.93
C TYR A 478 7.25 -5.27 36.44
N PRO A 479 6.63 -4.28 37.13
CA PRO A 479 6.31 -4.42 38.55
C PRO A 479 5.32 -5.55 38.79
N SER A 480 5.28 -6.13 40.00
CA SER A 480 4.43 -7.30 40.31
C SER A 480 2.95 -7.12 39.93
N TYR A 481 2.42 -5.89 40.02
CA TYR A 481 1.06 -5.51 39.69
C TYR A 481 0.80 -5.20 38.20
N CYS A 482 1.81 -5.17 37.32
CA CYS A 482 1.58 -4.95 35.89
C CYS A 482 0.82 -6.13 35.27
N LEU A 483 0.07 -5.92 34.19
CA LEU A 483 -0.60 -6.99 33.47
C LEU A 483 0.26 -7.46 32.28
N CYS A 484 0.44 -8.77 32.14
CA CYS A 484 1.12 -9.35 30.99
C CYS A 484 0.19 -9.38 29.77
N PRO A 485 0.75 -9.35 28.54
CA PRO A 485 -0.01 -9.59 27.32
C PRO A 485 -0.88 -10.85 27.41
N LEU A 486 -2.03 -10.81 26.72
CA LEU A 486 -2.97 -11.94 26.70
C LEU A 486 -2.53 -13.07 25.77
N ASP A 487 -1.62 -12.79 24.84
CA ASP A 487 -1.03 -13.74 23.89
C ASP A 487 0.37 -13.28 23.42
N ASP A 488 0.96 -14.04 22.50
CA ASP A 488 2.27 -13.77 21.90
C ASP A 488 2.18 -13.07 20.54
N LEU A 489 1.06 -12.40 20.22
CA LEU A 489 0.90 -11.71 18.93
C LEU A 489 1.69 -10.40 18.85
N ASP A 490 1.95 -9.76 19.99
CA ASP A 490 2.82 -8.59 20.06
C ASP A 490 4.28 -9.03 19.90
N THR A 491 4.88 -8.66 18.76
CA THR A 491 6.28 -8.99 18.45
C THR A 491 7.30 -8.19 19.25
N THR A 492 6.87 -7.15 19.96
CA THR A 492 7.74 -6.30 20.78
C THR A 492 7.87 -6.80 22.21
N TYR A 493 6.82 -7.40 22.77
CA TYR A 493 6.83 -7.97 24.12
C TYR A 493 5.71 -9.02 24.26
N THR A 494 6.08 -10.29 24.32
CA THR A 494 5.13 -11.42 24.27
C THR A 494 4.60 -11.80 25.66
N GLN A 495 3.46 -12.48 25.72
CA GLN A 495 2.94 -13.06 26.97
C GLN A 495 3.97 -13.99 27.60
N THR A 496 4.58 -14.87 26.80
CA THR A 496 5.60 -15.83 27.24
C THR A 496 6.78 -15.09 27.87
N GLN A 497 7.30 -14.05 27.22
CA GLN A 497 8.40 -13.26 27.76
C GLN A 497 8.03 -12.61 29.10
N CYS A 498 6.83 -12.01 29.18
CA CYS A 498 6.36 -11.37 30.40
C CYS A 498 6.19 -12.34 31.58
N GLN A 499 5.65 -13.54 31.31
CA GLN A 499 5.47 -14.56 32.34
C GLN A 499 6.83 -15.05 32.88
N GLU A 500 7.80 -15.31 32.01
CA GLU A 500 9.15 -15.70 32.43
C GLU A 500 9.83 -14.62 33.29
N GLU A 501 9.69 -13.35 32.90
CA GLU A 501 10.25 -12.22 33.65
C GLU A 501 9.59 -12.04 35.01
N LYS A 502 8.27 -12.27 35.11
CA LYS A 502 7.54 -12.26 36.38
C LYS A 502 7.88 -13.43 37.30
N GLU A 503 8.10 -14.63 36.75
CA GLU A 503 8.52 -15.79 37.54
C GLU A 503 9.91 -15.59 38.15
N LYS A 504 10.83 -14.96 37.41
CA LYS A 504 12.17 -14.61 37.91
C LYS A 504 12.16 -13.58 39.04
N GLN A 505 11.11 -12.78 39.17
CA GLN A 505 10.97 -11.79 40.25
C GLN A 505 10.36 -12.32 41.53
N ILE A 506 9.87 -13.57 41.59
CA ILE A 506 9.45 -14.17 42.85
C ILE A 506 10.72 -14.36 43.69
N PRO A 507 10.93 -13.59 44.77
CA PRO A 507 12.08 -13.82 45.65
C PRO A 507 11.94 -15.25 46.17
N PRO A 508 13.01 -16.06 46.19
CA PRO A 508 12.87 -17.45 46.60
C PRO A 508 12.32 -17.49 48.03
N VAL A 509 11.22 -18.22 48.22
CA VAL A 509 10.57 -18.34 49.52
C VAL A 509 11.49 -19.15 50.45
N LYS A 510 11.73 -18.68 51.68
CA LYS A 510 12.48 -19.42 52.69
C LYS A 510 11.74 -20.72 53.04
N CYS A 511 12.45 -21.85 53.13
CA CYS A 511 11.85 -23.11 53.56
C CYS A 511 11.35 -22.98 55.01
N THR A 512 10.06 -23.25 55.22
CA THR A 512 9.35 -23.26 56.51
C THR A 512 9.13 -24.67 57.08
N GLY A 513 9.35 -25.74 56.30
CA GLY A 513 9.26 -27.11 56.77
C GLY A 513 9.68 -28.18 55.74
N ILE A 514 9.61 -29.45 56.16
CA ILE A 514 10.02 -30.62 55.36
C ILE A 514 9.12 -30.91 54.14
N ASP A 515 7.90 -30.36 54.10
CA ASP A 515 6.91 -30.58 53.04
C ASP A 515 6.89 -29.44 51.99
N ASP A 516 7.87 -28.54 52.03
CA ASP A 516 7.93 -27.41 51.09
C ASP A 516 8.30 -27.84 49.67
N LYS A 517 7.86 -27.05 48.68
CA LYS A 517 8.14 -27.30 47.27
C LYS A 517 9.66 -27.32 47.00
N PRO A 518 10.13 -28.13 46.03
CA PRO A 518 11.52 -28.09 45.58
C PRO A 518 11.90 -26.67 45.14
N ASN A 519 13.15 -26.25 45.41
CA ASN A 519 13.73 -24.91 45.14
C ASN A 519 13.40 -23.76 46.13
N CYS A 520 12.95 -24.03 47.36
CA CYS A 520 12.97 -23.00 48.42
C CYS A 520 14.40 -22.66 48.90
N ILE A 521 14.64 -21.47 49.46
CA ILE A 521 15.94 -21.13 50.08
C ILE A 521 16.07 -21.87 51.41
N CYS A 522 17.13 -22.67 51.55
CA CYS A 522 17.44 -23.36 52.80
C CYS A 522 17.57 -22.34 53.95
N THR A 523 17.06 -22.71 55.13
CA THR A 523 17.30 -21.93 56.35
C THR A 523 18.07 -22.80 57.34
N LEU A 524 18.70 -22.16 58.33
CA LEU A 524 19.40 -22.88 59.41
C LEU A 524 18.53 -23.94 60.09
N ASP A 525 17.22 -23.70 60.17
CA ASP A 525 16.27 -24.58 60.86
C ASP A 525 15.61 -25.62 59.94
N ASN A 526 15.65 -25.44 58.61
CA ASN A 526 14.97 -26.31 57.65
C ASN A 526 15.78 -26.48 56.36
N HIS A 527 16.24 -27.71 56.16
CA HIS A 527 17.08 -28.15 55.04
C HIS A 527 16.51 -29.45 54.43
N PRO A 528 15.37 -29.39 53.70
CA PRO A 528 14.91 -30.52 52.90
C PRO A 528 15.93 -30.80 51.79
N THR A 529 16.00 -32.06 51.34
CA THR A 529 17.04 -32.57 50.44
C THR A 529 17.21 -31.75 49.15
N ASP A 530 16.11 -31.12 48.68
CA ASP A 530 16.04 -30.36 47.43
C ASP A 530 15.96 -28.82 47.60
N CYS A 531 16.38 -28.26 48.74
CA CYS A 531 16.45 -26.79 48.92
C CYS A 531 17.68 -26.17 48.20
N THR A 532 17.66 -24.86 47.92
CA THR A 532 18.80 -24.14 47.33
C THR A 532 19.48 -23.28 48.41
N CYS A 533 20.81 -23.32 48.49
CA CYS A 533 21.54 -22.54 49.49
C CYS A 533 21.49 -21.02 49.19
N PRO A 534 21.31 -20.16 50.20
CA PRO A 534 21.32 -18.72 50.01
C PRO A 534 22.73 -18.20 49.66
N ASP A 535 22.81 -17.29 48.70
CA ASP A 535 24.08 -16.66 48.28
C ASP A 535 24.49 -15.48 49.19
N ASP A 536 23.53 -14.83 49.88
CA ASP A 536 23.77 -13.62 50.68
C ASP A 536 22.78 -13.52 51.86
N ASP A 537 22.74 -14.54 52.73
CA ASP A 537 22.00 -14.51 54.01
C ASP A 537 22.99 -14.32 55.18
N PRO A 538 22.86 -13.24 55.99
CA PRO A 538 23.76 -12.97 57.11
C PRO A 538 23.69 -14.01 58.22
N ASP A 539 22.60 -14.77 58.31
CA ASP A 539 22.35 -15.75 59.35
C ASP A 539 22.60 -17.20 58.87
N TYR A 540 22.75 -17.43 57.56
CA TYR A 540 23.00 -18.76 57.00
C TYR A 540 23.86 -18.69 55.73
N LEU A 541 25.18 -18.76 55.90
CA LEU A 541 26.14 -18.59 54.81
C LEU A 541 26.13 -19.79 53.84
N LEU A 542 26.39 -19.51 52.55
CA LEU A 542 26.48 -20.52 51.48
C LEU A 542 27.35 -21.74 51.86
N ALA A 543 28.51 -21.50 52.47
CA ALA A 543 29.43 -22.56 52.89
C ALA A 543 28.84 -23.46 53.99
N GLN A 544 28.14 -22.86 54.96
CA GLN A 544 27.48 -23.60 56.04
C GLN A 544 26.34 -24.47 55.49
N CYS A 545 25.53 -23.91 54.58
CA CYS A 545 24.45 -24.64 53.93
C CYS A 545 24.94 -25.82 53.07
N GLN A 546 26.08 -25.67 52.39
CA GLN A 546 26.67 -26.76 51.60
C GLN A 546 27.21 -27.89 52.49
N GLU A 547 27.71 -27.57 53.68
CA GLU A 547 28.19 -28.54 54.68
C GLU A 547 27.02 -29.30 55.31
N ASP A 548 25.95 -28.60 55.69
CA ASP A 548 24.74 -29.22 56.27
C ASP A 548 24.01 -30.15 55.27
N LYS A 549 24.22 -29.95 53.96
CA LYS A 549 23.71 -30.84 52.90
C LYS A 549 24.48 -32.15 52.72
N GLN A 550 25.68 -32.31 53.29
CA GLN A 550 26.45 -33.55 53.16
C GLN A 550 25.97 -34.62 54.15
N GLU A 551 25.26 -35.63 53.65
CA GLU A 551 24.89 -36.82 54.41
C GLU A 551 26.15 -37.68 54.70
N VAL A 552 26.47 -37.89 55.99
CA VAL A 552 27.50 -38.85 56.41
C VAL A 552 26.90 -40.26 56.40
N ILE A 553 27.23 -41.06 55.38
CA ILE A 553 26.87 -42.49 55.33
C ILE A 553 28.00 -43.32 55.98
N PRO A 554 27.75 -44.10 57.05
CA PRO A 554 28.75 -44.99 57.64
C PRO A 554 29.05 -46.20 56.73
N PRO A 555 30.30 -46.72 56.70
CA PRO A 555 30.69 -47.78 55.77
C PRO A 555 30.07 -49.15 56.10
N VAL A 556 29.74 -49.90 55.05
CA VAL A 556 29.02 -51.20 55.09
C VAL A 556 30.01 -52.37 54.94
N MET A 557 29.88 -53.40 55.78
CA MET A 557 30.70 -54.63 55.74
C MET A 557 30.24 -55.57 54.60
N CYS A 558 31.16 -56.25 53.92
CA CYS A 558 30.78 -57.24 52.90
C CYS A 558 30.09 -58.45 53.55
N THR A 559 28.93 -58.85 53.02
CA THR A 559 28.10 -59.99 53.42
C THR A 559 28.00 -61.09 52.34
N GLY A 560 28.50 -60.86 51.12
CA GLY A 560 28.49 -61.85 50.04
C GLY A 560 29.20 -61.42 48.74
N ILE A 561 29.10 -62.29 47.72
CA ILE A 561 29.77 -62.13 46.41
C ILE A 561 29.11 -61.09 45.50
N ASP A 562 27.89 -60.65 45.82
CA ASP A 562 27.11 -59.67 45.03
C ASP A 562 27.13 -58.25 45.63
N ASP A 563 28.01 -58.00 46.61
CA ASP A 563 28.10 -56.69 47.26
C ASP A 563 28.79 -55.65 46.36
N LYS A 564 28.43 -54.37 46.57
CA LYS A 564 28.96 -53.23 45.80
C LYS A 564 30.49 -53.13 45.94
N PRO A 565 31.20 -52.66 44.89
CA PRO A 565 32.59 -52.26 45.03
C PRO A 565 32.68 -51.20 46.14
N ASP A 566 33.67 -51.32 47.04
CA ASP A 566 33.92 -50.49 48.22
C ASP A 566 33.35 -50.97 49.58
N CYS A 567 32.88 -52.22 49.69
CA CYS A 567 32.63 -52.82 51.01
C CYS A 567 33.94 -53.27 51.72
N ILE A 568 33.93 -53.32 53.05
CA ILE A 568 35.10 -53.71 53.87
C ILE A 568 35.22 -55.25 53.92
N CYS A 569 36.38 -55.78 53.54
CA CYS A 569 36.66 -57.22 53.54
C CYS A 569 36.56 -57.84 54.94
N THR A 570 36.10 -59.09 55.04
CA THR A 570 36.10 -59.87 56.30
C THR A 570 36.82 -61.20 56.09
N LEU A 571 37.26 -61.85 57.17
CA LEU A 571 38.02 -63.12 57.17
C LEU A 571 37.29 -64.29 56.46
N GLU A 572 35.97 -64.20 56.25
CA GLU A 572 35.17 -65.24 55.61
C GLU A 572 34.81 -64.91 54.15
N ILE A 573 34.88 -63.65 53.73
CA ILE A 573 34.34 -63.18 52.44
C ILE A 573 35.30 -62.16 51.81
N HIS A 574 35.94 -62.57 50.70
CA HIS A 574 36.96 -61.79 49.98
C HIS A 574 36.62 -61.67 48.48
N PRO A 575 35.67 -60.80 48.09
CA PRO A 575 35.49 -60.44 46.69
C PRO A 575 36.77 -59.75 46.19
N THR A 576 37.09 -59.89 44.90
CA THR A 576 38.31 -59.29 44.31
C THR A 576 38.38 -57.76 44.48
N ASP A 577 37.26 -57.11 44.77
CA ASP A 577 37.10 -55.66 44.72
C ASP A 577 36.84 -55.03 46.10
N CYS A 578 36.96 -55.80 47.20
CA CYS A 578 36.77 -55.26 48.55
C CYS A 578 38.00 -54.45 49.04
N THR A 579 37.77 -53.56 50.01
CA THR A 579 38.80 -52.67 50.59
C THR A 579 39.27 -53.17 51.96
N CYS A 580 40.59 -53.31 52.15
CA CYS A 580 41.18 -53.73 53.43
C CYS A 580 41.39 -52.51 54.34
N GLN A 581 40.68 -52.43 55.48
CA GLN A 581 40.88 -51.38 56.50
C GLN A 581 41.88 -51.80 57.59
N VAL A 582 42.46 -50.81 58.28
CA VAL A 582 43.61 -50.98 59.19
C VAL A 582 43.21 -51.32 60.64
N ASP A 583 41.94 -51.12 61.01
CA ASP A 583 41.49 -51.11 62.42
C ASP A 583 40.49 -52.23 62.79
N LEU A 584 40.44 -53.33 62.04
CA LEU A 584 39.64 -54.49 62.45
C LEU A 584 40.40 -55.32 63.50
N PRO A 585 39.84 -55.54 64.71
CA PRO A 585 40.56 -56.19 65.82
C PRO A 585 41.07 -57.60 65.49
N ASP A 586 40.37 -58.31 64.58
CA ASP A 586 40.60 -59.72 64.28
C ASP A 586 40.98 -60.00 62.81
N TYR A 587 41.13 -58.95 61.97
CA TYR A 587 41.50 -59.10 60.57
C TYR A 587 42.52 -58.03 60.16
N SER A 588 43.81 -58.39 60.27
CA SER A 588 44.90 -57.46 59.96
C SER A 588 44.97 -57.16 58.46
N GLN A 589 45.40 -55.96 58.12
CA GLN A 589 45.58 -55.53 56.73
C GLN A 589 46.53 -56.47 55.95
N ALA A 590 47.54 -57.04 56.60
CA ALA A 590 48.47 -57.98 55.98
C ALA A 590 47.80 -59.31 55.62
N GLN A 591 46.96 -59.84 56.53
CA GLN A 591 46.15 -61.05 56.29
C GLN A 591 45.18 -60.84 55.11
N CYS A 592 44.54 -59.66 55.07
CA CYS A 592 43.60 -59.28 54.00
C CYS A 592 44.24 -59.22 52.60
N LEU A 593 45.49 -58.76 52.52
CA LEU A 593 46.21 -58.70 51.24
C LEU A 593 46.68 -60.09 50.76
N GLU A 594 46.98 -61.01 51.67
CA GLU A 594 47.40 -62.38 51.35
C GLU A 594 46.22 -63.22 50.84
N ASP A 595 45.04 -63.08 51.45
CA ASP A 595 43.82 -63.77 51.04
C ASP A 595 43.27 -63.23 49.69
N LYS A 596 43.50 -61.95 49.39
CA LYS A 596 43.04 -61.30 48.14
C LYS A 596 43.80 -61.78 46.89
N TYR A 597 45.05 -62.25 47.02
CA TYR A 597 45.89 -62.61 45.87
C TYR A 597 46.78 -63.86 46.09
N PRO A 598 46.23 -65.09 46.02
CA PRO A 598 47.02 -66.31 46.10
C PRO A 598 47.90 -66.49 44.85
N VAL A 599 49.21 -66.32 45.00
CA VAL A 599 50.18 -66.40 43.90
C VAL A 599 50.35 -67.87 43.47
N THR A 600 49.87 -68.23 42.27
CA THR A 600 50.27 -69.47 41.58
C THR A 600 50.87 -69.11 40.21
N PRO A 601 52.20 -69.27 40.02
CA PRO A 601 52.89 -68.96 38.77
C PRO A 601 52.91 -70.19 37.84
N ASP A 602 52.16 -70.17 36.73
CA ASP A 602 52.37 -71.05 35.53
C ASP A 602 51.31 -70.84 34.42
N LYS A 603 50.98 -69.59 34.03
CA LYS A 603 49.93 -69.33 33.00
C LYS A 603 50.31 -68.35 31.88
N CYS A 604 51.58 -68.28 31.49
CA CYS A 604 52.02 -67.38 30.40
C CYS A 604 52.61 -68.12 29.20
N ASP A 605 51.87 -69.11 28.67
CA ASP A 605 52.21 -69.74 27.39
C ASP A 605 50.92 -70.23 26.68
N PRO A 606 50.62 -69.83 25.42
CA PRO A 606 51.40 -68.98 24.51
C PRO A 606 51.10 -67.47 24.61
N ILE A 607 52.17 -66.66 24.62
CA ILE A 607 52.09 -65.19 24.50
C ILE A 607 52.04 -64.81 23.02
N THR A 608 51.06 -63.99 22.65
CA THR A 608 50.92 -63.37 21.31
C THR A 608 51.14 -61.85 21.38
N ALA A 609 51.35 -61.20 20.23
CA ALA A 609 51.63 -59.75 20.13
C ALA A 609 50.53 -58.82 20.72
N THR A 610 49.35 -59.35 21.05
CA THR A 610 48.22 -58.63 21.67
C THR A 610 47.94 -59.04 23.12
N THR A 611 48.76 -59.90 23.72
CA THR A 611 48.55 -60.37 25.11
C THR A 611 48.78 -59.22 26.08
N PRO A 612 47.76 -58.81 26.88
CA PRO A 612 47.86 -57.67 27.78
C PRO A 612 48.96 -57.84 28.83
N GLU A 613 49.59 -56.73 29.26
CA GLU A 613 50.64 -56.75 30.29
C GLU A 613 50.12 -57.20 31.66
N VAL A 614 48.85 -56.92 31.94
CA VAL A 614 48.13 -57.34 33.15
C VAL A 614 48.02 -58.87 33.26
N ASP A 615 47.92 -59.57 32.13
CA ASP A 615 47.81 -61.04 32.11
C ASP A 615 49.20 -61.69 32.16
N CYS A 616 50.20 -61.09 31.52
CA CYS A 616 51.60 -61.51 31.56
C CYS A 616 52.53 -60.29 31.45
N ALA A 617 53.26 -59.99 32.52
CA ALA A 617 54.18 -58.84 32.57
C ALA A 617 55.26 -58.91 31.47
N CYS A 618 55.66 -57.75 30.96
CA CYS A 618 56.74 -57.66 29.97
C CYS A 618 58.10 -58.03 30.61
N PRO A 619 58.96 -58.81 29.93
CA PRO A 619 60.29 -59.11 30.44
C PRO A 619 61.11 -57.83 30.62
N THR A 620 61.70 -57.64 31.80
CA THR A 620 62.59 -56.51 32.09
C THR A 620 64.04 -56.75 31.64
N ASP A 621 64.40 -58.00 31.34
CA ASP A 621 65.71 -58.32 30.75
C ASP A 621 65.70 -58.03 29.24
N ALA A 622 66.69 -57.26 28.77
CA ALA A 622 66.74 -56.79 27.39
C ALA A 622 66.89 -57.93 26.35
N ALA A 623 67.54 -59.04 26.71
CA ALA A 623 67.69 -60.18 25.79
C ALA A 623 66.39 -60.99 25.70
N GLN A 624 65.62 -61.08 26.78
CA GLN A 624 64.30 -61.71 26.78
C GLN A 624 63.23 -60.83 26.14
N LEU A 625 63.31 -59.51 26.29
CA LEU A 625 62.40 -58.56 25.63
C LEU A 625 62.53 -58.64 24.10
N GLU A 626 63.73 -58.87 23.56
CA GLU A 626 63.93 -59.05 22.11
C GLU A 626 63.24 -60.31 21.55
N LEU A 627 62.94 -61.29 22.40
CA LEU A 627 62.23 -62.53 22.05
C LEU A 627 60.72 -62.45 22.31
N ASP A 628 60.22 -61.45 23.06
CA ASP A 628 58.79 -61.29 23.33
C ASP A 628 58.06 -60.78 22.06
N PRO A 629 57.02 -61.47 21.57
CA PRO A 629 56.25 -61.06 20.39
C PRO A 629 55.63 -59.65 20.49
N ARG A 630 55.54 -59.09 21.70
CA ARG A 630 54.93 -57.78 21.99
C ARG A 630 55.94 -56.63 22.05
N LYS A 631 57.23 -56.86 21.84
CA LYS A 631 58.30 -55.85 22.01
C LYS A 631 58.06 -54.55 21.23
N ASP A 632 57.44 -54.65 20.06
CA ASP A 632 57.21 -53.52 19.17
C ASP A 632 55.85 -52.82 19.40
N THR A 633 54.98 -53.44 20.22
CA THR A 633 53.64 -52.94 20.53
C THR A 633 53.51 -52.55 21.99
N ILE A 634 53.17 -53.51 22.84
CA ILE A 634 52.76 -53.30 24.23
C ILE A 634 54.00 -53.11 25.12
N CYS A 635 55.07 -53.87 24.90
CA CYS A 635 56.26 -53.87 25.78
C CYS A 635 57.34 -52.85 25.35
N LYS A 636 56.97 -51.76 24.69
CA LYS A 636 57.93 -50.82 24.09
C LYS A 636 58.57 -49.91 25.16
N PRO A 637 59.91 -49.84 25.25
CA PRO A 637 60.57 -48.97 26.23
C PRO A 637 60.33 -47.50 25.89
N SER A 638 59.64 -46.78 26.78
CA SER A 638 59.36 -45.35 26.63
C SER A 638 60.63 -44.51 26.86
N THR A 639 61.26 -44.03 25.79
CA THR A 639 62.26 -42.96 25.85
C THR A 639 61.57 -41.60 25.72
N GLY A 640 61.55 -40.83 26.81
CA GLY A 640 60.91 -39.53 26.85
C GLY A 640 61.69 -38.43 26.10
N LYS A 641 61.00 -37.70 25.22
CA LYS A 641 60.99 -36.23 25.12
C LYS A 641 60.17 -35.75 23.90
N GLU A 642 59.30 -34.78 24.19
CA GLU A 642 58.70 -33.77 23.31
C GLU A 642 57.66 -34.20 22.25
N ALA A 643 56.40 -33.82 22.50
CA ALA A 643 55.37 -33.70 21.48
C ALA A 643 54.76 -32.29 21.55
N SER A 644 55.08 -31.46 20.54
CA SER A 644 54.30 -30.27 20.19
C SER A 644 53.75 -30.45 18.78
N GLY A 645 52.43 -30.33 18.65
CA GLY A 645 51.75 -29.78 17.48
C GLY A 645 51.59 -30.65 16.23
N SER A 646 50.47 -31.39 16.13
CA SER A 646 49.69 -31.45 14.88
C SER A 646 48.29 -32.03 15.10
N ILE A 647 47.31 -31.16 15.37
CA ILE A 647 45.91 -31.37 14.96
C ILE A 647 45.53 -30.18 14.07
N ARG A 648 46.00 -30.24 12.82
CA ARG A 648 45.39 -29.57 11.68
C ARG A 648 44.47 -30.58 11.01
N ALA A 649 43.17 -30.56 11.33
CA ALA A 649 42.15 -31.19 10.48
C ALA A 649 40.69 -30.83 10.81
N ILE A 650 40.34 -30.32 12.00
CA ILE A 650 38.91 -30.21 12.39
C ILE A 650 38.53 -28.79 12.86
N MET A 651 39.08 -27.76 12.22
CA MET A 651 38.71 -26.37 12.51
C MET A 651 38.72 -25.47 11.27
N ASN A 652 38.22 -25.99 10.13
CA ASN A 652 38.01 -25.22 8.90
C ASN A 652 36.65 -25.50 8.21
N MET A 653 35.72 -26.19 8.88
CA MET A 653 34.42 -26.55 8.28
C MET A 653 33.23 -25.76 8.87
N ILE A 654 33.45 -24.83 9.79
CA ILE A 654 32.38 -24.01 10.40
C ILE A 654 32.45 -22.54 9.93
N ILE A 655 33.59 -22.07 9.42
CA ILE A 655 33.74 -20.68 8.94
C ILE A 655 33.23 -20.48 7.49
N ALA A 656 33.12 -21.55 6.68
CA ALA A 656 32.71 -21.43 5.28
C ALA A 656 31.19 -21.51 5.03
N VAL A 657 30.41 -22.06 5.96
CA VAL A 657 28.97 -22.32 5.73
C VAL A 657 28.06 -21.27 6.37
N VAL A 658 28.52 -20.60 7.44
CA VAL A 658 27.66 -19.66 8.19
C VAL A 658 28.04 -18.19 7.97
N LEU A 659 29.31 -17.87 7.74
CA LEU A 659 29.78 -16.47 7.64
C LEU A 659 29.73 -15.88 6.23
N ILE A 660 29.63 -16.69 5.17
CA ILE A 660 29.64 -16.21 3.78
C ILE A 660 28.25 -15.76 3.28
N PRO A 661 27.11 -16.38 3.68
CA PRO A 661 25.79 -15.85 3.30
C PRO A 661 25.44 -14.52 4.00
N ALA A 662 25.98 -14.26 5.19
CA ALA A 662 25.62 -13.09 6.00
C ALA A 662 26.27 -11.77 5.54
N LEU A 663 27.37 -11.82 4.78
CA LEU A 663 28.06 -10.61 4.28
C LEU A 663 27.61 -10.18 2.88
N ALA A 664 26.76 -10.96 2.20
CA ALA A 664 26.15 -10.58 0.92
C ALA A 664 24.86 -9.74 1.08
N LEU A 665 24.43 -9.45 2.31
CA LEU A 665 23.26 -8.62 2.61
C LEU A 665 23.61 -7.22 3.16
N ILE A 666 24.90 -6.86 3.22
CA ILE A 666 25.37 -5.56 3.75
C ILE A 666 26.21 -4.78 2.71
N PHE A 667 26.17 -5.16 1.42
CA PHE A 667 26.68 -4.34 0.31
C PHE A 667 25.71 -4.30 -0.86
#